data_AF-A0A1B8FC10-F1
#
_entry.id   AF-A0A1B8FC10-F1
#
_cell.length_a   1.000
_cell.length_b   1.000
_cell.length_c   1.000
_cell.angle_alpha   90.00
_cell.angle_beta   90.00
_cell.angle_gamma   90.00
#
_symmetry.space_group_name_H-M   'P 1'
#
loop_
_entity.id
_entity.type
_entity.pdbx_description
1 polymer ?
#
loop_
_entity_poly.entity_id
_entity_poly.type
_entity_poly.pdbx_seq_one_letter_code
_entity_poly.pdbx_strand_id
1 'polypeptide(L)'
;MHFDPVIFPSPSAFKPERWHTSLPESASEDEKLLAADRMRKQNSSFRTFGGGTGLCSGRFVAEQEVLTAVCTLLLLFDIEFEKGHENFKLNHRTLGIMNPKRDEELQIMTRGSLFHLMANSRPGTEPHGLGDNSIMVSGLSSDSYAGLIFWDSDVWMYPALLSLFPDHAMSINNYRTRLLGQAIENAQSYNYSGATFPWTSGRFDIALSHWHYYLHTKDKEWLREKGWPIIGNAADMFANYVVRNTRSKKYETKLLGEPDEFAYNIDNGAYTNAGIKMLLGEWAPSAARVLGIATPSNWSEIAENMEIPFNEKEQMIIGFDGMDGTWTVKQASVTLITYPLGWNMNERQAQNDMTYYSAKNSPDGPAMTWSMFAINEAQLQEQGCAAYTYLQRGLYPYIREPFFQFSEQVSDDWHTNQGTHPAFPFLTGYGGYLQILTRGFTGFRAQEDAFFMDPMMVPQIPEGIKIKGLKYQGGVFDIKIGLENSTITRKRSSGASGSGTLSPVIVRIGGKAYKRGDYPLAVGESLTLKTPRPDLNGTIIAGNLAQCRPISSEDKCVPGSIPQAAVDGSNATTWQPLTPQLASLTIDLGSICRVSGVSINWGPIPPKAFTISGRNNSECEFAEIFMTEDIAISEPYLGPEDAKIVRIRPGNSTMYLFEEIHQARFVRLSIEGTQGDDKSTGATVAEVAIL
;
A
#
# COMPACT_ATOMS: atom_id res chain seq x y z
N MET A 1 -16.78 -22.09 -25.49
CA MET A 1 -15.96 -22.81 -26.49
C MET A 1 -15.56 -24.22 -26.05
N HIS A 2 -15.06 -24.44 -24.82
CA HIS A 2 -14.58 -25.76 -24.38
C HIS A 2 -15.65 -26.87 -24.23
N PHE A 3 -16.94 -26.51 -24.30
CA PHE A 3 -18.08 -27.44 -24.22
C PHE A 3 -18.80 -27.67 -25.54
N ASP A 4 -18.26 -27.18 -26.66
CA ASP A 4 -18.85 -27.41 -27.97
C ASP A 4 -18.52 -28.84 -28.45
N PRO A 5 -19.51 -29.74 -28.57
CA PRO A 5 -19.28 -31.14 -28.93
C PRO A 5 -18.85 -31.32 -30.40
N VAL A 6 -19.01 -30.29 -31.23
CA VAL A 6 -18.54 -30.29 -32.62
C VAL A 6 -17.03 -30.09 -32.69
N ILE A 7 -16.46 -29.33 -31.74
CA ILE A 7 -15.03 -29.02 -31.68
C ILE A 7 -14.29 -29.99 -30.74
N PHE A 8 -14.93 -30.38 -29.63
CA PHE A 8 -14.38 -31.29 -28.62
C PHE A 8 -15.32 -32.48 -28.40
N PRO A 9 -15.12 -33.61 -29.12
CA PRO A 9 -15.90 -34.82 -28.90
C PRO A 9 -15.73 -35.31 -27.45
N SER A 10 -16.84 -35.42 -26.71
CA SER A 10 -16.88 -35.70 -25.25
C SER A 10 -16.24 -34.58 -24.40
N PRO A 11 -16.84 -33.37 -24.38
CA PRO A 11 -16.23 -32.19 -23.76
C PRO A 11 -16.02 -32.30 -22.24
N SER A 12 -16.84 -33.11 -21.57
CA SER A 12 -16.77 -33.37 -20.12
C SER A 12 -15.73 -34.42 -19.72
N ALA A 13 -15.06 -35.09 -20.68
CA ALA A 13 -14.00 -36.05 -20.39
C ALA A 13 -12.63 -35.36 -20.39
N PHE A 14 -11.85 -35.56 -19.33
CA PHE A 14 -10.47 -35.10 -19.23
C PHE A 14 -9.56 -35.96 -20.13
N LYS A 15 -9.08 -35.38 -21.24
CA LYS A 15 -8.19 -36.01 -22.22
C LYS A 15 -6.96 -35.11 -22.46
N PRO A 16 -5.85 -35.32 -21.73
CA PRO A 16 -4.67 -34.45 -21.77
C PRO A 16 -4.06 -34.29 -23.17
N GLU A 17 -4.20 -35.31 -24.02
CA GLU A 17 -3.63 -35.38 -25.36
C GLU A 17 -4.26 -34.36 -26.33
N ARG A 18 -5.40 -33.75 -25.97
CA ARG A 18 -6.05 -32.66 -26.74
C ARG A 18 -5.21 -31.38 -26.82
N TRP A 19 -4.19 -31.27 -25.98
CA TRP A 19 -3.37 -30.08 -25.80
C TRP A 19 -1.89 -30.29 -26.21
N HIS A 20 -1.53 -31.49 -26.67
CA HIS A 20 -0.19 -31.78 -27.17
C HIS A 20 -0.08 -31.50 -28.68
N THR A 21 0.94 -30.74 -29.08
CA THR A 21 1.15 -30.25 -30.46
C THR A 21 2.18 -31.06 -31.26
N SER A 22 2.85 -32.05 -30.64
CA SER A 22 3.86 -32.87 -31.30
C SER A 22 3.25 -34.20 -31.80
N LEU A 23 3.21 -34.39 -33.12
CA LEU A 23 2.95 -35.69 -33.73
C LEU A 23 4.24 -36.54 -33.78
N PRO A 24 4.17 -37.87 -33.62
CA PRO A 24 5.31 -38.76 -33.86
C PRO A 24 5.76 -38.71 -35.33
N GLU A 25 7.05 -38.96 -35.60
CA GLU A 25 7.60 -38.99 -36.98
C GLU A 25 6.93 -40.02 -37.90
N SER A 26 6.27 -41.02 -37.32
CA SER A 26 5.53 -42.08 -38.03
C SER A 26 4.11 -41.69 -38.47
N ALA A 27 3.68 -40.43 -38.27
CA ALA A 27 2.33 -39.99 -38.60
C ALA A 27 2.07 -39.93 -40.12
N SER A 28 0.89 -40.39 -40.53
CA SER A 28 0.44 -40.39 -41.92
C SER A 28 0.18 -38.97 -42.45
N GLU A 29 0.21 -38.78 -43.78
CA GLU A 29 -0.05 -37.47 -44.39
C GLU A 29 -1.46 -36.92 -44.08
N ASP A 30 -2.46 -37.79 -43.96
CA ASP A 30 -3.82 -37.38 -43.56
C ASP A 30 -3.86 -36.91 -42.09
N GLU A 31 -3.08 -37.53 -41.19
CA GLU A 31 -2.97 -37.09 -39.79
C GLU A 31 -2.25 -35.75 -39.67
N LYS A 32 -1.24 -35.52 -40.50
CA LYS A 32 -0.53 -34.23 -40.61
C LYS A 32 -1.44 -33.15 -41.17
N LEU A 33 -2.26 -33.45 -42.18
CA LEU A 33 -3.28 -32.54 -42.74
C LEU A 33 -4.37 -32.20 -41.70
N LEU A 34 -4.85 -33.20 -40.95
CA LEU A 34 -5.80 -32.98 -39.86
C LEU A 34 -5.20 -32.19 -38.69
N ALA A 35 -3.91 -32.36 -38.39
CA ALA A 35 -3.21 -31.54 -37.41
C ALA A 35 -2.99 -30.10 -37.90
N ALA A 36 -2.67 -29.91 -39.19
CA ALA A 36 -2.55 -28.60 -39.81
C ALA A 36 -3.90 -27.86 -39.87
N ASP A 37 -5.00 -28.55 -40.17
CA ASP A 37 -6.36 -27.98 -40.16
C ASP A 37 -6.84 -27.68 -38.73
N ARG A 38 -6.46 -28.53 -37.74
CA ARG A 38 -6.63 -28.23 -36.31
C ARG A 38 -5.82 -27.01 -35.89
N MET A 39 -4.58 -26.86 -36.34
CA MET A 39 -3.76 -25.66 -36.10
C MET A 39 -4.40 -24.41 -36.70
N ARG A 40 -4.93 -24.47 -37.92
CA ARG A 40 -5.66 -23.34 -38.55
C ARG A 40 -6.90 -22.94 -37.75
N LYS A 41 -7.68 -23.91 -37.25
CA LYS A 41 -8.87 -23.67 -36.42
C LYS A 41 -8.51 -23.27 -34.97
N GLN A 42 -7.37 -23.71 -34.45
CA GLN A 42 -6.85 -23.31 -33.15
C GLN A 42 -6.22 -21.92 -33.16
N ASN A 43 -5.61 -21.48 -34.26
CA ASN A 43 -4.95 -20.16 -34.39
C ASN A 43 -5.97 -18.99 -34.31
N SER A 44 -7.24 -19.22 -34.68
CA SER A 44 -8.34 -18.29 -34.38
C SER A 44 -8.87 -18.39 -32.94
N SER A 45 -8.61 -19.49 -32.24
CA SER A 45 -9.14 -19.82 -30.92
C SER A 45 -8.20 -19.46 -29.76
N PHE A 46 -6.91 -19.25 -30.05
CA PHE A 46 -5.89 -18.79 -29.09
C PHE A 46 -5.80 -17.26 -28.96
N ARG A 47 -6.68 -16.50 -29.62
CA ARG A 47 -6.72 -15.04 -29.50
C ARG A 47 -7.67 -14.63 -28.38
N THR A 48 -7.17 -14.64 -27.15
CA THR A 48 -7.89 -14.25 -25.93
C THR A 48 -8.41 -12.81 -25.92
N PHE A 49 -8.01 -11.95 -26.87
CA PHE A 49 -8.39 -10.53 -26.92
C PHE A 49 -8.82 -9.97 -28.29
N GLY A 50 -9.33 -10.79 -29.23
CA GLY A 50 -9.74 -10.30 -30.57
C GLY A 50 -11.11 -10.77 -31.01
N GLY A 51 -12.08 -9.85 -31.14
CA GLY A 51 -13.43 -10.08 -31.65
C GLY A 51 -13.51 -10.26 -33.17
N GLY A 52 -12.60 -11.05 -33.75
CA GLY A 52 -12.52 -11.27 -35.19
C GLY A 52 -11.97 -10.08 -35.99
N THR A 53 -11.97 -10.23 -37.32
CA THR A 53 -11.30 -9.32 -38.27
C THR A 53 -11.87 -7.89 -38.33
N GLY A 54 -13.00 -7.63 -37.66
CA GLY A 54 -13.64 -6.31 -37.60
C GLY A 54 -13.64 -5.65 -36.21
N LEU A 55 -13.16 -6.32 -35.16
CA LEU A 55 -13.20 -5.82 -33.79
C LEU A 55 -11.91 -6.15 -33.05
N CYS A 56 -10.93 -5.26 -33.18
CA CYS A 56 -9.70 -5.30 -32.42
C CYS A 56 -9.85 -4.43 -31.17
N SER A 57 -10.06 -5.03 -30.00
CA SER A 57 -9.83 -4.36 -28.70
C SER A 57 -8.38 -3.89 -28.58
N GLY A 58 -7.45 -4.59 -29.26
CA GLY A 58 -6.08 -4.14 -29.48
C GLY A 58 -5.97 -2.83 -30.25
N ARG A 59 -7.00 -2.35 -30.98
CA ARG A 59 -7.01 -1.00 -31.54
C ARG A 59 -7.17 0.04 -30.44
N PHE A 60 -8.04 -0.19 -29.46
CA PHE A 60 -8.22 0.74 -28.35
C PHE A 60 -7.04 0.67 -27.37
N VAL A 61 -6.47 -0.52 -27.14
CA VAL A 61 -5.24 -0.68 -26.36
C VAL A 61 -4.05 -0.06 -27.11
N ALA A 62 -3.87 -0.33 -28.40
CA ALA A 62 -2.85 0.32 -29.22
C ALA A 62 -3.11 1.82 -29.37
N GLU A 63 -4.35 2.30 -29.38
CA GLU A 63 -4.65 3.73 -29.42
C GLU A 63 -4.32 4.39 -28.08
N GLN A 64 -4.56 3.73 -26.94
CA GLN A 64 -4.13 4.23 -25.62
C GLN A 64 -2.61 4.09 -25.41
N GLU A 65 -1.99 3.01 -25.88
CA GLU A 65 -0.53 2.83 -25.87
C GLU A 65 0.17 3.77 -26.84
N VAL A 66 -0.38 4.02 -28.03
CA VAL A 66 0.12 5.02 -28.98
C VAL A 66 -0.12 6.42 -28.43
N LEU A 67 -1.27 6.70 -27.81
CA LEU A 67 -1.49 7.99 -27.14
C LEU A 67 -0.51 8.19 -25.99
N THR A 68 -0.23 7.14 -25.21
CA THR A 68 0.73 7.19 -24.11
C THR A 68 2.15 7.32 -24.65
N ALA A 69 2.55 6.53 -25.65
CA ALA A 69 3.83 6.61 -26.31
C ALA A 69 4.02 7.97 -27.00
N VAL A 70 3.00 8.54 -27.64
CA VAL A 70 3.00 9.88 -28.24
C VAL A 70 3.08 10.95 -27.15
N CYS A 71 2.33 10.83 -26.04
CA CYS A 71 2.42 11.77 -24.91
C CYS A 71 3.80 11.70 -24.25
N THR A 72 4.37 10.52 -24.10
CA THR A 72 5.71 10.27 -23.55
C THR A 72 6.80 10.75 -24.51
N LEU A 73 6.64 10.56 -25.83
CA LEU A 73 7.52 11.12 -26.85
C LEU A 73 7.46 12.66 -26.87
N LEU A 74 6.28 13.25 -26.72
CA LEU A 74 6.08 14.71 -26.62
C LEU A 74 6.60 15.30 -25.30
N LEU A 75 6.73 14.49 -24.24
CA LEU A 75 7.26 14.91 -22.94
C LEU A 75 8.77 14.69 -22.81
N LEU A 76 9.32 13.65 -23.45
CA LEU A 76 10.71 13.23 -23.30
C LEU A 76 11.63 13.64 -24.46
N PHE A 77 11.08 14.07 -25.61
CA PHE A 77 11.87 14.59 -26.73
C PHE A 77 11.44 16.02 -27.05
N ASP A 78 12.41 16.93 -27.24
CA ASP A 78 12.20 18.31 -27.69
C ASP A 78 11.61 18.33 -29.12
N ILE A 79 10.30 18.14 -29.22
CA ILE A 79 9.54 18.34 -30.45
C ILE A 79 8.78 19.66 -30.29
N GLU A 80 9.34 20.72 -30.86
CA GLU A 80 8.64 22.01 -30.99
C GLU A 80 7.57 21.92 -32.08
N PHE A 81 6.38 22.46 -31.81
CA PHE A 81 5.38 22.68 -32.86
C PHE A 81 5.93 23.68 -33.88
N GLU A 82 5.73 23.41 -35.17
CA GLU A 82 5.96 24.41 -36.22
C GLU A 82 5.24 25.73 -35.85
N LYS A 83 5.95 26.86 -35.95
CA LYS A 83 5.44 28.19 -35.60
C LYS A 83 4.09 28.44 -36.28
N GLY A 84 3.02 28.44 -35.50
CA GLY A 84 1.64 28.62 -35.97
C GLY A 84 0.57 27.95 -35.12
N HIS A 85 0.94 27.00 -34.24
CA HIS A 85 0.00 26.28 -33.37
C HIS A 85 0.08 26.67 -31.88
N GLU A 86 0.28 27.95 -31.56
CA GLU A 86 0.36 28.45 -30.17
C GLU A 86 -0.97 28.39 -29.40
N ASN A 87 -2.09 28.09 -30.06
CA ASN A 87 -3.44 28.16 -29.48
C ASN A 87 -4.12 26.80 -29.28
N PHE A 88 -3.37 25.69 -29.21
CA PHE A 88 -3.96 24.42 -28.77
C PHE A 88 -4.16 24.43 -27.24
N LYS A 89 -5.35 24.88 -26.80
CA LYS A 89 -5.75 24.75 -25.39
C LYS A 89 -6.17 23.31 -25.12
N LEU A 90 -5.26 22.51 -24.57
CA LEU A 90 -5.61 21.24 -23.94
C LEU A 90 -6.68 21.51 -22.87
N ASN A 91 -7.88 20.97 -23.03
CA ASN A 91 -8.92 21.08 -22.02
C ASN A 91 -8.53 20.17 -20.85
N HIS A 92 -7.84 20.73 -19.85
CA HIS A 92 -7.35 20.05 -18.65
C HIS A 92 -8.49 19.63 -17.71
N ARG A 93 -9.47 18.84 -18.18
CA ARG A 93 -10.32 18.06 -17.27
C ARG A 93 -9.43 17.00 -16.61
N THR A 94 -8.70 17.41 -15.57
CA THR A 94 -7.83 16.56 -14.76
C THR A 94 -8.67 15.46 -14.14
N LEU A 95 -8.44 14.21 -14.56
CA LEU A 95 -8.92 12.99 -13.89
C LEU A 95 -8.34 12.95 -12.48
N GLY A 96 -9.18 13.17 -11.46
CA GLY A 96 -9.01 12.65 -10.10
C GLY A 96 -7.89 13.20 -9.19
N ILE A 97 -6.65 13.43 -9.64
CA ILE A 97 -5.51 13.74 -8.73
C ILE A 97 -4.51 14.76 -9.37
N MET A 98 -3.71 15.48 -8.53
CA MET A 98 -3.03 16.77 -8.80
C MET A 98 -1.52 16.75 -8.88
N ASN A 99 -1.00 17.91 -9.34
CA ASN A 99 0.38 18.39 -9.29
C ASN A 99 0.91 18.42 -7.85
N PRO A 100 1.81 17.52 -7.45
CA PRO A 100 2.98 17.97 -6.72
C PRO A 100 3.75 18.89 -7.68
N LYS A 101 3.63 20.21 -7.53
CA LYS A 101 4.35 21.12 -8.42
C LYS A 101 5.85 20.90 -8.19
N ARG A 102 6.59 20.53 -9.25
CA ARG A 102 8.04 20.25 -9.29
C ARG A 102 8.53 18.89 -8.77
N ASP A 103 7.65 17.99 -8.35
CA ASP A 103 8.01 16.56 -8.20
C ASP A 103 7.34 15.80 -9.35
N GLU A 104 7.98 15.88 -10.51
CA GLU A 104 7.41 15.37 -11.77
C GLU A 104 7.18 13.86 -11.70
N GLU A 105 8.07 13.12 -11.03
CA GLU A 105 7.97 11.68 -10.85
C GLU A 105 6.76 11.28 -10.01
N LEU A 106 6.55 11.88 -8.81
CA LEU A 106 5.36 11.61 -8.02
C LEU A 106 4.08 11.99 -8.76
N GLN A 107 4.12 13.06 -9.57
CA GLN A 107 2.98 13.43 -10.41
C GLN A 107 2.68 12.35 -11.47
N ILE A 108 3.70 11.91 -12.20
CA ILE A 108 3.58 10.89 -13.25
C ILE A 108 3.06 9.60 -12.62
N MET A 109 3.67 9.15 -11.52
CA MET A 109 3.25 7.96 -10.79
C MET A 109 1.80 8.01 -10.37
N THR A 110 1.34 9.15 -9.84
CA THR A 110 -0.04 9.30 -9.40
C THR A 110 -1.04 9.22 -10.55
N ARG A 111 -0.74 9.86 -11.69
CA ARG A 111 -1.60 9.81 -12.88
C ARG A 111 -1.57 8.44 -13.53
N GLY A 112 -0.40 7.83 -13.62
CA GLY A 112 -0.19 6.47 -14.13
C GLY A 112 -0.95 5.44 -13.29
N SER A 113 -0.86 5.52 -11.97
CA SER A 113 -1.58 4.64 -11.04
C SER A 113 -3.09 4.70 -11.25
N LEU A 114 -3.65 5.91 -11.36
CA LEU A 114 -5.07 6.08 -11.67
C LEU A 114 -5.42 5.49 -13.03
N PHE A 115 -4.61 5.77 -14.05
CA PHE A 115 -4.83 5.24 -15.38
C PHE A 115 -4.86 3.71 -15.38
N HIS A 116 -3.91 3.04 -14.74
CA HIS A 116 -3.85 1.59 -14.70
C HIS A 116 -5.06 0.96 -14.00
N LEU A 117 -5.53 1.54 -12.89
CA LEU A 117 -6.75 1.04 -12.22
C LEU A 117 -8.02 1.31 -13.05
N MET A 118 -8.13 2.49 -13.68
CA MET A 118 -9.29 2.86 -14.48
C MET A 118 -9.35 2.08 -15.80
N ALA A 119 -8.20 1.79 -16.42
CA ALA A 119 -8.13 0.98 -17.64
C ALA A 119 -8.52 -0.49 -17.40
N ASN A 120 -8.37 -0.97 -16.16
CA ASN A 120 -8.70 -2.34 -15.76
C ASN A 120 -10.01 -2.42 -14.95
N SER A 121 -10.85 -1.37 -14.97
CA SER A 121 -12.16 -1.39 -14.32
C SER A 121 -13.23 -0.80 -15.22
N ARG A 122 -14.47 -1.29 -15.05
CA ARG A 122 -15.66 -0.74 -15.70
C ARG A 122 -16.66 -0.25 -14.66
N PRO A 123 -17.54 0.71 -15.00
CA PRO A 123 -18.63 1.09 -14.12
C PRO A 123 -19.49 -0.13 -13.76
N GLY A 124 -19.77 -0.32 -12.47
CA GLY A 124 -20.63 -1.39 -11.99
C GLY A 124 -22.11 -1.22 -12.34
N THR A 125 -22.48 -0.07 -12.91
CA THR A 125 -23.82 0.18 -13.49
C THR A 125 -24.00 -0.48 -14.84
N GLU A 126 -22.91 -0.97 -15.46
CA GLU A 126 -23.01 -1.73 -16.70
C GLU A 126 -23.70 -3.08 -16.48
N PRO A 127 -24.26 -3.69 -17.55
CA PRO A 127 -24.93 -4.98 -17.46
C PRO A 127 -24.03 -6.11 -16.91
N HIS A 128 -24.70 -7.16 -16.42
CA HIS A 128 -24.07 -8.41 -16.00
C HIS A 128 -23.10 -8.96 -17.05
N GLY A 129 -21.93 -9.43 -16.60
CA GLY A 129 -20.82 -9.86 -17.46
C GLY A 129 -19.87 -8.73 -17.87
N LEU A 130 -20.21 -7.46 -17.60
CA LEU A 130 -19.35 -6.30 -17.83
C LEU A 130 -19.11 -5.52 -16.53
N GLY A 131 -20.18 -5.14 -15.82
CA GLY A 131 -20.14 -4.34 -14.59
C GLY A 131 -19.85 -5.13 -13.30
N ASP A 132 -19.40 -6.37 -13.40
CA ASP A 132 -19.26 -7.31 -12.28
C ASP A 132 -18.05 -8.26 -12.41
N ASN A 133 -16.95 -7.76 -12.97
CA ASN A 133 -15.71 -8.54 -13.22
C ASN A 133 -14.55 -8.26 -12.26
N SER A 134 -14.67 -7.33 -11.30
CA SER A 134 -13.57 -6.89 -10.42
C SER A 134 -12.26 -6.58 -11.17
N ILE A 135 -11.14 -6.52 -10.45
CA ILE A 135 -9.80 -6.22 -10.98
C ILE A 135 -8.84 -7.35 -10.60
N MET A 136 -8.08 -7.83 -11.59
CA MET A 136 -7.05 -8.86 -11.43
C MET A 136 -5.73 -8.25 -10.95
N VAL A 137 -4.88 -9.05 -10.29
CA VAL A 137 -3.59 -8.59 -9.73
C VAL A 137 -2.71 -7.88 -10.77
N SER A 138 -2.68 -8.38 -12.00
CA SER A 138 -1.92 -7.77 -13.12
C SER A 138 -2.79 -7.19 -14.23
N GLY A 139 -4.07 -6.94 -13.93
CA GLY A 139 -5.03 -6.45 -14.91
C GLY A 139 -5.20 -7.42 -16.09
N LEU A 140 -5.44 -6.86 -17.27
CA LEU A 140 -5.61 -7.60 -18.54
C LEU A 140 -4.35 -7.58 -19.42
N SER A 141 -3.24 -7.06 -18.90
CA SER A 141 -1.99 -6.84 -19.64
C SER A 141 -0.93 -7.92 -19.41
N SER A 142 -1.18 -8.87 -18.50
CA SER A 142 -0.24 -9.93 -18.14
C SER A 142 -0.97 -11.22 -17.76
N ASP A 143 -0.29 -12.35 -17.91
CA ASP A 143 -0.75 -13.68 -17.51
C ASP A 143 -0.37 -14.06 -16.07
N SER A 144 0.38 -13.20 -15.37
CA SER A 144 0.69 -13.36 -13.95
C SER A 144 -0.58 -13.58 -13.11
N TYR A 145 -0.47 -14.44 -12.09
CA TYR A 145 -1.61 -14.88 -11.27
C TYR A 145 -2.78 -15.50 -12.05
N ALA A 146 -2.58 -15.90 -13.31
CA ALA A 146 -3.58 -16.54 -14.17
C ALA A 146 -4.88 -15.73 -14.32
N GLY A 147 -4.81 -14.39 -14.23
CA GLY A 147 -5.99 -13.52 -14.28
C GLY A 147 -6.96 -13.72 -13.10
N LEU A 148 -6.48 -14.26 -11.99
CA LEU A 148 -7.27 -14.44 -10.78
C LEU A 148 -7.37 -13.11 -10.03
N ILE A 149 -8.54 -12.89 -9.44
CA ILE A 149 -8.82 -11.74 -8.59
C ILE A 149 -8.47 -12.16 -7.19
N PHE A 150 -7.66 -11.34 -6.50
CA PHE A 150 -7.21 -11.52 -5.12
C PHE A 150 -7.95 -10.60 -4.12
N TRP A 151 -7.77 -10.81 -2.81
CA TRP A 151 -8.09 -9.82 -1.77
C TRP A 151 -7.40 -8.45 -2.01
N ASP A 152 -6.33 -8.44 -2.80
CA ASP A 152 -5.71 -7.28 -3.47
C ASP A 152 -6.72 -6.26 -3.98
N SER A 153 -7.77 -6.74 -4.67
CA SER A 153 -8.79 -5.87 -5.24
C SER A 153 -9.57 -5.14 -4.16
N ASP A 154 -10.00 -5.80 -3.08
CA ASP A 154 -10.78 -5.23 -1.98
C ASP A 154 -9.97 -4.35 -1.02
N VAL A 155 -8.70 -4.69 -0.79
CA VAL A 155 -7.86 -4.03 0.23
C VAL A 155 -6.96 -2.94 -0.37
N TRP A 156 -6.34 -3.17 -1.52
CA TRP A 156 -5.37 -2.23 -2.10
C TRP A 156 -5.96 -1.38 -3.23
N MET A 157 -6.72 -1.95 -4.16
CA MET A 157 -7.22 -1.20 -5.32
C MET A 157 -8.53 -0.45 -5.02
N TYR A 158 -9.43 -1.09 -4.28
CA TYR A 158 -10.77 -0.60 -4.01
C TYR A 158 -10.85 0.73 -3.26
N PRO A 159 -10.07 1.02 -2.19
CA PRO A 159 -10.30 2.23 -1.37
C PRO A 159 -10.08 3.55 -2.12
N ALA A 160 -9.09 3.60 -3.04
CA ALA A 160 -8.82 4.76 -3.87
C ALA A 160 -9.91 4.92 -4.95
N LEU A 161 -10.29 3.83 -5.61
CA LEU A 161 -11.40 3.81 -6.56
C LEU A 161 -12.71 4.23 -5.91
N LEU A 162 -13.03 3.73 -4.72
CA LEU A 162 -14.27 4.10 -4.03
C LEU A 162 -14.34 5.60 -3.71
N SER A 163 -13.21 6.18 -3.32
CA SER A 163 -13.12 7.61 -2.97
C SER A 163 -13.27 8.52 -4.19
N LEU A 164 -12.78 8.10 -5.36
CA LEU A 164 -12.69 8.97 -6.55
C LEU A 164 -13.69 8.59 -7.65
N PHE A 165 -13.99 7.32 -7.79
CA PHE A 165 -14.78 6.67 -8.84
C PHE A 165 -15.67 5.54 -8.25
N PRO A 166 -16.61 5.85 -7.34
CA PRO A 166 -17.45 4.84 -6.68
C PRO A 166 -18.20 3.93 -7.66
N ASP A 167 -18.59 4.45 -8.82
CA ASP A 167 -19.22 3.64 -9.88
C ASP A 167 -18.30 2.53 -10.38
N HIS A 168 -16.98 2.77 -10.50
CA HIS A 168 -16.01 1.74 -10.85
C HIS A 168 -15.74 0.78 -9.69
N ALA A 169 -15.65 1.30 -8.46
CA ALA A 169 -15.48 0.48 -7.26
C ALA A 169 -16.64 -0.52 -7.09
N MET A 170 -17.87 -0.11 -7.44
CA MET A 170 -19.06 -0.98 -7.38
C MET A 170 -18.89 -2.28 -8.20
N SER A 171 -18.08 -2.30 -9.25
CA SER A 171 -17.88 -3.53 -10.05
C SER A 171 -17.12 -4.62 -9.28
N ILE A 172 -16.25 -4.24 -8.34
CA ILE A 172 -15.57 -5.14 -7.41
C ILE A 172 -16.60 -5.75 -6.45
N ASN A 173 -17.49 -4.93 -5.86
CA ASN A 173 -18.55 -5.46 -4.99
C ASN A 173 -19.52 -6.37 -5.76
N ASN A 174 -19.99 -5.94 -6.95
CA ASN A 174 -20.90 -6.73 -7.78
C ASN A 174 -20.31 -8.11 -8.13
N TYR A 175 -19.01 -8.19 -8.42
CA TYR A 175 -18.32 -9.47 -8.64
C TYR A 175 -18.49 -10.41 -7.45
N ARG A 176 -18.29 -9.91 -6.22
CA ARG A 176 -18.42 -10.68 -4.99
C ARG A 176 -19.87 -11.08 -4.74
N THR A 177 -20.82 -10.18 -4.95
CA THR A 177 -22.27 -10.49 -4.88
C THR A 177 -22.65 -11.59 -5.86
N ARG A 178 -22.16 -11.53 -7.10
CA ARG A 178 -22.42 -12.54 -8.14
C ARG A 178 -21.91 -13.93 -7.73
N LEU A 179 -20.79 -14.01 -7.03
CA LEU A 179 -20.18 -15.27 -6.59
C LEU A 179 -20.67 -15.77 -5.22
N LEU A 180 -21.56 -15.02 -4.54
CA LEU A 180 -22.03 -15.38 -3.21
C LEU A 180 -22.61 -16.80 -3.13
N GLY A 181 -23.40 -17.22 -4.13
CA GLY A 181 -23.96 -18.58 -4.17
C GLY A 181 -22.87 -19.66 -4.10
N GLN A 182 -21.81 -19.53 -4.90
CA GLN A 182 -20.68 -20.46 -4.87
C GLN A 182 -19.91 -20.40 -3.55
N ALA A 183 -19.75 -19.21 -2.97
CA ALA A 183 -19.09 -19.04 -1.68
C ALA A 183 -19.86 -19.71 -0.53
N ILE A 184 -21.20 -19.72 -0.59
CA ILE A 184 -22.05 -20.46 0.36
C ILE A 184 -21.86 -21.97 0.18
N GLU A 185 -21.85 -22.47 -1.06
CA GLU A 185 -21.57 -23.89 -1.34
C GLU A 185 -20.18 -24.30 -0.83
N ASN A 186 -19.17 -23.45 -0.98
CA ASN A 186 -17.84 -23.68 -0.44
C ASN A 186 -17.87 -23.79 1.09
N ALA A 187 -18.53 -22.87 1.80
CA ALA A 187 -18.65 -22.93 3.26
C ALA A 187 -19.30 -24.25 3.71
N GLN A 188 -20.38 -24.65 3.04
CA GLN A 188 -21.08 -25.91 3.31
C GLN A 188 -20.19 -27.14 3.10
N SER A 189 -19.31 -27.12 2.09
CA SER A 189 -18.37 -28.22 1.85
C SER A 189 -17.36 -28.44 2.99
N TYR A 190 -17.11 -27.39 3.79
CA TYR A 190 -16.28 -27.43 5.00
C TYR A 190 -17.10 -27.53 6.30
N ASN A 191 -18.41 -27.79 6.21
CA ASN A 191 -19.36 -27.78 7.34
C ASN A 191 -19.46 -26.45 8.09
N TYR A 192 -19.22 -25.32 7.40
CA TYR A 192 -19.43 -23.98 7.94
C TYR A 192 -20.75 -23.38 7.47
N SER A 193 -21.36 -22.53 8.31
CA SER A 193 -22.44 -21.62 7.90
C SER A 193 -21.89 -20.42 7.13
N GLY A 194 -22.77 -19.62 6.54
CA GLY A 194 -22.38 -18.37 5.88
C GLY A 194 -21.71 -18.59 4.52
N ALA A 195 -20.67 -17.81 4.21
CA ALA A 195 -19.99 -17.84 2.92
C ALA A 195 -18.46 -17.84 3.07
N THR A 196 -17.80 -18.73 2.32
CA THR A 196 -16.34 -18.83 2.21
C THR A 196 -15.95 -18.59 0.76
N PHE A 197 -15.49 -17.38 0.50
CA PHE A 197 -14.89 -17.03 -0.79
C PHE A 197 -13.56 -17.78 -0.97
N PRO A 198 -13.20 -18.17 -2.21
CA PRO A 198 -11.89 -18.79 -2.46
C PRO A 198 -10.75 -17.87 -2.00
N TRP A 199 -9.56 -18.40 -1.71
CA TRP A 199 -8.40 -17.58 -1.33
C TRP A 199 -8.11 -16.47 -2.34
N THR A 200 -8.24 -16.80 -3.62
CA THR A 200 -8.23 -15.82 -4.70
C THR A 200 -9.30 -14.76 -4.41
N SER A 201 -10.53 -15.09 -4.08
CA SER A 201 -11.51 -14.03 -3.78
C SER A 201 -11.31 -13.23 -2.47
N GLY A 202 -10.71 -13.76 -1.39
CA GLY A 202 -10.46 -13.02 -0.12
C GLY A 202 -11.34 -13.44 1.06
N ARG A 203 -11.23 -12.74 2.22
CA ARG A 203 -11.82 -13.13 3.52
C ARG A 203 -12.89 -12.13 4.02
N PHE A 204 -12.82 -11.72 5.29
CA PHE A 204 -13.64 -10.64 5.87
C PHE A 204 -13.36 -9.27 5.22
N ASP A 205 -12.25 -9.13 4.49
CA ASP A 205 -11.91 -7.92 3.72
C ASP A 205 -13.01 -7.58 2.70
N ILE A 206 -13.67 -8.61 2.17
CA ILE A 206 -14.82 -8.46 1.29
C ILE A 206 -15.99 -7.83 2.05
N ALA A 207 -16.25 -8.23 3.30
CA ALA A 207 -17.29 -7.61 4.12
C ALA A 207 -16.93 -6.14 4.44
N LEU A 208 -15.65 -5.85 4.70
CA LEU A 208 -15.14 -4.49 4.90
C LEU A 208 -15.36 -3.63 3.65
N SER A 209 -15.05 -4.13 2.46
CA SER A 209 -15.25 -3.39 1.20
C SER A 209 -16.72 -3.06 0.96
N HIS A 210 -17.64 -3.99 1.26
CA HIS A 210 -19.07 -3.76 1.13
C HIS A 210 -19.60 -2.77 2.17
N TRP A 211 -19.10 -2.83 3.40
CA TRP A 211 -19.43 -1.86 4.44
C TRP A 211 -18.95 -0.46 4.04
N HIS A 212 -17.71 -0.34 3.56
CA HIS A 212 -17.15 0.91 3.06
C HIS A 212 -17.95 1.49 1.89
N TYR A 213 -18.46 0.67 0.96
CA TYR A 213 -19.33 1.16 -0.11
C TYR A 213 -20.55 1.89 0.45
N TYR A 214 -21.24 1.28 1.42
CA TYR A 214 -22.38 1.91 2.09
C TYR A 214 -21.97 3.20 2.80
N LEU A 215 -20.84 3.22 3.53
CA LEU A 215 -20.39 4.44 4.21
C LEU A 215 -20.14 5.61 3.23
N HIS A 216 -19.65 5.32 2.01
CA HIS A 216 -19.39 6.33 0.99
C HIS A 216 -20.64 6.74 0.19
N THR A 217 -21.66 5.90 0.08
CA THR A 217 -22.84 6.17 -0.78
C THR A 217 -24.10 6.48 0.01
N LYS A 218 -24.21 5.94 1.23
CA LYS A 218 -25.41 5.88 2.07
C LYS A 218 -26.60 5.20 1.41
N ASP A 219 -26.33 4.36 0.42
CA ASP A 219 -27.36 3.62 -0.32
C ASP A 219 -27.85 2.42 0.51
N LYS A 220 -28.98 2.63 1.20
CA LYS A 220 -29.62 1.60 2.05
C LYS A 220 -30.27 0.49 1.24
N GLU A 221 -30.67 0.75 0.00
CA GLU A 221 -31.28 -0.26 -0.87
C GLU A 221 -30.19 -1.20 -1.36
N TRP A 222 -29.09 -0.65 -1.87
CA TRP A 222 -27.89 -1.42 -2.21
C TRP A 222 -27.35 -2.20 -1.01
N LEU A 223 -27.30 -1.58 0.18
CA LEU A 223 -26.87 -2.29 1.39
C LEU A 223 -27.79 -3.47 1.68
N ARG A 224 -29.11 -3.36 1.51
CA ARG A 224 -30.04 -4.47 1.75
C ARG A 224 -29.88 -5.59 0.74
N GLU A 225 -29.73 -5.25 -0.54
CA GLU A 225 -29.79 -6.22 -1.63
C GLU A 225 -28.44 -6.87 -1.95
N LYS A 226 -27.34 -6.13 -1.79
CA LYS A 226 -25.99 -6.56 -2.21
C LYS A 226 -24.99 -6.56 -1.07
N GLY A 227 -25.01 -5.54 -0.22
CA GLY A 227 -24.05 -5.40 0.88
C GLY A 227 -24.26 -6.39 2.04
N TRP A 228 -25.45 -6.40 2.61
CA TRP A 228 -25.81 -7.22 3.77
C TRP A 228 -25.71 -8.72 3.51
N PRO A 229 -26.14 -9.27 2.36
CA PRO A 229 -25.95 -10.69 2.07
C PRO A 229 -24.47 -11.10 2.14
N ILE A 230 -23.53 -10.23 1.77
CA ILE A 230 -22.10 -10.50 1.91
C ILE A 230 -21.64 -10.37 3.37
N ILE A 231 -21.93 -9.23 4.00
CA ILE A 231 -21.47 -8.91 5.37
C ILE A 231 -22.01 -9.92 6.38
N GLY A 232 -23.32 -10.22 6.33
CA GLY A 232 -23.97 -11.15 7.23
C GLY A 232 -23.46 -12.59 7.05
N ASN A 233 -23.32 -13.07 5.81
CA ASN A 233 -22.79 -14.42 5.58
C ASN A 233 -21.32 -14.55 5.99
N ALA A 234 -20.50 -13.51 5.82
CA ALA A 234 -19.12 -13.52 6.32
C ALA A 234 -19.11 -13.59 7.86
N ALA A 235 -19.97 -12.82 8.53
CA ALA A 235 -20.10 -12.83 9.98
C ALA A 235 -20.56 -14.21 10.50
N ASP A 236 -21.57 -14.81 9.89
CA ASP A 236 -22.05 -16.15 10.26
C ASP A 236 -20.99 -17.23 10.05
N MET A 237 -20.18 -17.12 8.99
CA MET A 237 -19.08 -18.06 8.74
C MET A 237 -18.01 -17.94 9.82
N PHE A 238 -17.51 -16.73 10.08
CA PHE A 238 -16.45 -16.53 11.06
C PHE A 238 -16.92 -16.81 12.50
N ALA A 239 -18.18 -16.54 12.83
CA ALA A 239 -18.76 -16.90 14.13
C ALA A 239 -18.84 -18.42 14.33
N ASN A 240 -18.93 -19.21 13.25
CA ASN A 240 -18.91 -20.67 13.30
C ASN A 240 -17.48 -21.25 13.20
N TYR A 241 -16.55 -20.51 12.59
CA TYR A 241 -15.15 -20.89 12.43
C TYR A 241 -14.35 -20.86 13.75
N VAL A 242 -14.59 -19.85 14.59
CA VAL A 242 -13.84 -19.69 15.85
C VAL A 242 -14.16 -20.76 16.89
N VAL A 243 -13.16 -21.16 17.66
CA VAL A 243 -13.29 -22.17 18.71
C VAL A 243 -13.13 -21.53 20.08
N ARG A 244 -14.08 -21.78 20.99
CA ARG A 244 -13.98 -21.29 22.37
C ARG A 244 -13.04 -22.17 23.18
N ASN A 245 -11.96 -21.58 23.70
CA ASN A 245 -11.08 -22.25 24.65
C ASN A 245 -11.74 -22.27 26.04
N THR A 246 -11.97 -23.47 26.59
CA THR A 246 -12.70 -23.65 27.86
C THR A 246 -11.93 -23.17 29.08
N ARG A 247 -10.59 -23.08 28.99
CA ARG A 247 -9.71 -22.63 30.07
C ARG A 247 -9.52 -21.12 30.06
N SER A 248 -9.06 -20.55 28.94
CA SER A 248 -8.84 -19.10 28.83
C SER A 248 -10.14 -18.30 28.71
N LYS A 249 -11.24 -18.97 28.34
CA LYS A 249 -12.54 -18.37 27.97
C LYS A 249 -12.50 -17.48 26.72
N LYS A 250 -11.38 -17.47 26.01
CA LYS A 250 -11.17 -16.74 24.77
C LYS A 250 -11.62 -17.55 23.56
N TYR A 251 -11.87 -16.87 22.45
CA TYR A 251 -12.12 -17.46 21.14
C TYR A 251 -10.83 -17.45 20.33
N GLU A 252 -10.51 -18.60 19.78
CA GLU A 252 -9.27 -18.87 19.06
C GLU A 252 -9.57 -19.27 17.62
N THR A 253 -8.60 -19.05 16.75
CA THR A 253 -8.59 -19.57 15.39
C THR A 253 -7.49 -20.61 15.27
N LYS A 254 -7.75 -21.66 14.49
CA LYS A 254 -6.86 -22.82 14.38
C LYS A 254 -6.46 -23.06 12.93
N LEU A 255 -5.19 -23.44 12.74
CA LEU A 255 -4.65 -23.90 11.45
C LEU A 255 -4.94 -22.93 10.28
N LEU A 256 -4.65 -21.64 10.45
CA LEU A 256 -4.84 -20.63 9.40
C LEU A 256 -3.52 -20.19 8.78
N GLY A 257 -3.62 -19.50 7.64
CA GLY A 257 -2.53 -18.70 7.08
C GLY A 257 -2.79 -17.21 7.30
N GLU A 258 -1.78 -16.43 7.66
CA GLU A 258 -1.90 -14.96 7.80
C GLU A 258 -1.60 -14.25 6.46
N PRO A 259 -1.86 -12.92 6.35
CA PRO A 259 -1.30 -12.09 5.29
C PRO A 259 0.21 -12.26 5.10
N ASP A 260 0.93 -12.45 6.20
CA ASP A 260 2.29 -12.95 6.17
C ASP A 260 2.27 -14.40 5.70
N GLU A 261 2.45 -14.62 4.39
CA GLU A 261 2.32 -15.96 3.80
C GLU A 261 3.45 -16.93 4.20
N PHE A 262 4.47 -16.47 4.93
CA PHE A 262 5.40 -17.37 5.60
C PHE A 262 4.75 -18.06 6.81
N ALA A 263 3.71 -17.47 7.40
CA ALA A 263 3.00 -17.95 8.58
C ALA A 263 1.76 -18.76 8.18
N TYR A 264 1.98 -20.03 7.82
CA TYR A 264 0.94 -20.98 7.43
C TYR A 264 0.79 -22.11 8.46
N ASN A 265 -0.43 -22.64 8.62
CA ASN A 265 -0.79 -23.63 9.64
C ASN A 265 -0.52 -23.16 11.09
N ILE A 266 -0.75 -21.87 11.36
CA ILE A 266 -0.58 -21.28 12.68
C ILE A 266 -1.91 -21.14 13.42
N ASP A 267 -1.84 -20.97 14.73
CA ASP A 267 -2.97 -20.63 15.59
C ASP A 267 -2.97 -19.13 15.90
N ASN A 268 -4.16 -18.57 16.10
CA ASN A 268 -4.36 -17.19 16.57
C ASN A 268 -3.60 -16.11 15.78
N GLY A 269 -3.67 -16.16 14.45
CA GLY A 269 -3.16 -15.10 13.60
C GLY A 269 -3.79 -13.74 13.93
N ALA A 270 -2.95 -12.76 14.24
CA ALA A 270 -3.40 -11.51 14.83
C ALA A 270 -4.24 -10.66 13.87
N TYR A 271 -3.88 -10.59 12.57
CA TYR A 271 -4.70 -9.87 11.60
C TYR A 271 -6.06 -10.52 11.47
N THR A 272 -6.08 -11.86 11.32
CA THR A 272 -7.33 -12.60 11.17
C THR A 272 -8.23 -12.41 12.39
N ASN A 273 -7.69 -12.52 13.60
CA ASN A 273 -8.47 -12.39 14.83
C ASN A 273 -8.97 -10.97 15.07
N ALA A 274 -8.15 -9.95 14.78
CA ALA A 274 -8.58 -8.55 14.80
C ALA A 274 -9.68 -8.28 13.75
N GLY A 275 -9.56 -8.86 12.56
CA GLY A 275 -10.57 -8.76 11.51
C GLY A 275 -11.91 -9.38 11.90
N ILE A 276 -11.89 -10.58 12.51
CA ILE A 276 -13.10 -11.23 13.06
C ILE A 276 -13.72 -10.37 14.15
N LYS A 277 -12.90 -9.84 15.07
CA LYS A 277 -13.35 -8.93 16.12
C LYS A 277 -14.07 -7.71 15.52
N MET A 278 -13.51 -7.08 14.49
CA MET A 278 -14.10 -5.92 13.85
C MET A 278 -15.36 -6.26 13.05
N LEU A 279 -15.37 -7.39 12.34
CA LEU A 279 -16.54 -7.86 11.60
C LEU A 279 -17.74 -8.12 12.53
N LEU A 280 -17.53 -8.87 13.60
CA LEU A 280 -18.59 -9.30 14.52
C LEU A 280 -18.97 -8.23 15.55
N GLY A 281 -18.03 -7.34 15.90
CA GLY A 281 -18.24 -6.28 16.89
C GLY A 281 -18.74 -4.96 16.30
N GLU A 282 -18.30 -4.61 15.08
CA GLU A 282 -18.51 -3.27 14.53
C GLU A 282 -19.25 -3.29 13.19
N TRP A 283 -18.70 -3.95 12.17
CA TRP A 283 -19.19 -3.78 10.79
C TRP A 283 -20.54 -4.45 10.55
N ALA A 284 -20.67 -5.74 10.89
CA ALA A 284 -21.93 -6.47 10.69
C ALA A 284 -23.05 -5.94 11.61
N PRO A 285 -22.81 -5.67 12.91
CA PRO A 285 -23.82 -5.04 13.75
C PRO A 285 -24.25 -3.65 13.27
N SER A 286 -23.31 -2.82 12.79
CA SER A 286 -23.66 -1.51 12.24
C SER A 286 -24.51 -1.62 10.98
N ALA A 287 -24.17 -2.52 10.05
CA ALA A 287 -24.97 -2.78 8.86
C ALA A 287 -26.37 -3.30 9.21
N ALA A 288 -26.47 -4.24 10.17
CA ALA A 288 -27.75 -4.79 10.63
C ALA A 288 -28.64 -3.69 11.26
N ARG A 289 -28.04 -2.84 12.12
CA ARG A 289 -28.72 -1.69 12.74
C ARG A 289 -29.28 -0.73 11.69
N VAL A 290 -28.52 -0.40 10.66
CA VAL A 290 -28.97 0.47 9.55
C VAL A 290 -30.20 -0.10 8.85
N LEU A 291 -30.27 -1.42 8.71
CA LEU A 291 -31.34 -2.13 8.02
C LEU A 291 -32.51 -2.55 8.91
N GLY A 292 -32.38 -2.43 10.24
CA GLY A 292 -33.36 -2.93 11.20
C GLY A 292 -33.39 -4.45 11.32
N ILE A 293 -32.26 -5.12 11.06
CA ILE A 293 -32.11 -6.58 11.15
C ILE A 293 -31.56 -6.94 12.54
N ALA A 294 -32.11 -7.98 13.16
CA ALA A 294 -31.60 -8.49 14.42
C ALA A 294 -30.28 -9.26 14.21
N THR A 295 -29.27 -8.98 15.04
CA THR A 295 -28.00 -9.71 15.03
C THR A 295 -28.04 -10.89 16.01
N PRO A 296 -27.37 -12.02 15.67
CA PRO A 296 -27.14 -13.10 16.63
C PRO A 296 -26.43 -12.60 17.91
N SER A 297 -26.88 -13.07 19.08
CA SER A 297 -26.35 -12.61 20.38
C SER A 297 -24.93 -13.08 20.68
N ASN A 298 -24.46 -14.14 20.02
CA ASN A 298 -23.12 -14.67 20.20
C ASN A 298 -22.04 -13.83 19.50
N TRP A 299 -22.39 -12.98 18.53
CA TRP A 299 -21.41 -12.17 17.80
C TRP A 299 -20.65 -11.22 18.73
N SER A 300 -21.34 -10.52 19.63
CA SER A 300 -20.70 -9.62 20.60
C SER A 300 -19.84 -10.38 21.61
N GLU A 301 -20.30 -11.53 22.11
CA GLU A 301 -19.50 -12.38 23.02
C GLU A 301 -18.19 -12.82 22.35
N ILE A 302 -18.24 -13.24 21.07
CA ILE A 302 -17.07 -13.61 20.31
C ILE A 302 -16.13 -12.40 20.15
N ALA A 303 -16.63 -11.28 19.65
CA ALA A 303 -15.83 -10.09 19.38
C ALA A 303 -15.13 -9.52 20.63
N GLU A 304 -15.78 -9.56 21.79
CA GLU A 304 -15.21 -9.11 23.07
C GLU A 304 -14.14 -10.06 23.59
N ASN A 305 -14.22 -11.36 23.25
CA ASN A 305 -13.38 -12.41 23.79
C ASN A 305 -12.45 -13.07 22.75
N MET A 306 -12.25 -12.48 21.58
CA MET A 306 -11.23 -12.94 20.63
C MET A 306 -9.83 -12.88 21.25
N GLU A 307 -9.02 -13.91 21.02
CA GLU A 307 -7.60 -13.95 21.35
C GLU A 307 -6.81 -13.13 20.32
N ILE A 308 -6.03 -12.15 20.76
CA ILE A 308 -5.12 -11.39 19.89
C ILE A 308 -3.75 -11.46 20.58
N PRO A 309 -2.78 -12.19 20.03
CA PRO A 309 -1.49 -12.39 20.69
C PRO A 309 -0.82 -11.05 20.98
N PHE A 310 -0.46 -10.83 22.24
CA PHE A 310 0.04 -9.55 22.71
C PHE A 310 1.22 -9.73 23.65
N ASN A 311 2.26 -8.93 23.45
CA ASN A 311 3.42 -8.87 24.32
C ASN A 311 3.28 -7.67 25.27
N GLU A 312 2.92 -7.97 26.52
CA GLU A 312 2.73 -6.96 27.57
C GLU A 312 4.00 -6.15 27.89
N LYS A 313 5.19 -6.74 27.73
CA LYS A 313 6.44 -6.04 28.06
C LYS A 313 6.78 -4.99 27.01
N GLU A 314 6.65 -5.38 25.75
CA GLU A 314 6.96 -4.52 24.59
C GLU A 314 5.74 -3.66 24.19
N GLN A 315 4.57 -3.93 24.78
CA GLN A 315 3.30 -3.28 24.45
C GLN A 315 3.03 -3.34 22.94
N MET A 316 3.10 -4.54 22.33
CA MET A 316 2.94 -4.72 20.89
C MET A 316 2.21 -6.04 20.56
N ILE A 317 1.58 -6.10 19.39
CA ILE A 317 0.89 -7.29 18.90
C ILE A 317 1.90 -8.27 18.30
N ILE A 318 1.74 -9.55 18.63
CA ILE A 318 2.52 -10.65 18.05
C ILE A 318 1.73 -11.25 16.89
N GLY A 319 2.39 -11.55 15.77
CA GLY A 319 1.71 -11.94 14.53
C GLY A 319 0.86 -13.20 14.64
N PHE A 320 1.27 -14.16 15.47
CA PHE A 320 0.57 -15.42 15.73
C PHE A 320 1.12 -16.11 16.99
N ASP A 321 0.42 -17.13 17.48
CA ASP A 321 0.88 -17.90 18.63
C ASP A 321 2.18 -18.64 18.35
N GLY A 322 3.16 -18.45 19.23
CA GLY A 322 4.46 -19.11 19.12
C GLY A 322 5.45 -18.45 18.15
N MET A 323 5.10 -17.30 17.56
CA MET A 323 6.05 -16.48 16.80
C MET A 323 7.23 -16.07 17.70
N ASP A 324 8.45 -16.31 17.23
CA ASP A 324 9.67 -15.91 17.92
C ASP A 324 10.36 -14.71 17.25
N GLY A 325 11.37 -14.16 17.92
CA GLY A 325 12.08 -12.96 17.48
C GLY A 325 12.96 -13.15 16.24
N THR A 326 13.12 -14.38 15.72
CA THR A 326 13.88 -14.66 14.50
C THR A 326 12.99 -14.67 13.25
N TRP A 327 11.67 -14.64 13.43
CA TRP A 327 10.71 -14.66 12.33
C TRP A 327 10.88 -13.45 11.40
N THR A 328 10.93 -13.74 10.11
CA THR A 328 10.91 -12.74 9.03
C THR A 328 9.51 -12.72 8.44
N VAL A 329 8.99 -11.53 8.18
CA VAL A 329 7.62 -11.33 7.71
C VAL A 329 7.64 -11.06 6.21
N LYS A 330 6.82 -11.76 5.43
CA LYS A 330 6.79 -11.59 3.97
C LYS A 330 6.30 -10.19 3.56
N GLN A 331 5.22 -9.73 4.18
CA GLN A 331 4.49 -8.53 3.80
C GLN A 331 3.66 -7.95 4.96
N ALA A 332 3.04 -6.79 4.74
CA ALA A 332 2.15 -6.17 5.74
C ALA A 332 1.11 -7.18 6.28
N SER A 333 1.12 -7.39 7.60
CA SER A 333 0.21 -8.28 8.32
C SER A 333 -0.34 -7.60 9.58
N VAL A 334 0.44 -7.53 10.67
CA VAL A 334 0.01 -6.82 11.89
C VAL A 334 -0.25 -5.34 11.61
N THR A 335 0.51 -4.71 10.71
CA THR A 335 0.26 -3.32 10.31
C THR A 335 -1.09 -3.10 9.61
N LEU A 336 -1.71 -4.16 9.06
CA LEU A 336 -3.05 -4.09 8.48
C LEU A 336 -4.15 -3.90 9.55
N ILE A 337 -3.84 -4.19 10.82
CA ILE A 337 -4.75 -4.02 11.95
C ILE A 337 -5.05 -2.54 12.22
N THR A 338 -4.03 -1.70 12.24
CA THR A 338 -4.20 -0.24 12.35
C THR A 338 -4.93 0.31 11.13
N TYR A 339 -4.51 -0.07 9.93
CA TYR A 339 -5.18 0.27 8.68
C TYR A 339 -4.98 -0.87 7.66
N PRO A 340 -6.05 -1.41 7.06
CA PRO A 340 -7.38 -0.80 6.94
C PRO A 340 -8.40 -1.17 8.03
N LEU A 341 -8.13 -2.11 8.94
CA LEU A 341 -9.17 -2.56 9.89
C LEU A 341 -9.63 -1.43 10.84
N GLY A 342 -8.75 -0.48 11.13
CA GLY A 342 -9.07 0.68 11.96
C GLY A 342 -9.18 0.33 13.44
N TRP A 343 -8.44 -0.68 13.90
CA TRP A 343 -8.43 -1.12 15.29
C TRP A 343 -7.02 -1.02 15.88
N ASN A 344 -6.92 -0.49 17.08
CA ASN A 344 -5.72 -0.55 17.92
C ASN A 344 -6.18 -0.75 19.37
N MET A 345 -5.36 -1.40 20.19
CA MET A 345 -5.60 -1.39 21.64
C MET A 345 -5.36 0.01 22.22
N ASN A 346 -4.27 0.63 21.78
CA ASN A 346 -3.93 2.01 22.05
C ASN A 346 -2.87 2.47 21.02
N GLU A 347 -2.58 3.77 21.00
CA GLU A 347 -1.68 4.36 20.01
C GLU A 347 -0.22 3.93 20.19
N ARG A 348 0.23 3.75 21.44
CA ARG A 348 1.59 3.29 21.74
C ARG A 348 1.82 1.89 21.18
N GLN A 349 0.83 1.00 21.31
CA GLN A 349 0.88 -0.32 20.71
C GLN A 349 1.00 -0.25 19.18
N ALA A 350 0.22 0.60 18.52
CA ALA A 350 0.31 0.76 17.08
C ALA A 350 1.68 1.31 16.62
N GLN A 351 2.27 2.27 17.35
CA GLN A 351 3.62 2.79 17.08
C GLN A 351 4.71 1.72 17.29
N ASN A 352 4.57 0.89 18.34
CA ASN A 352 5.49 -0.20 18.62
C ASN A 352 5.40 -1.31 17.55
N ASP A 353 4.21 -1.65 17.09
CA ASP A 353 4.02 -2.57 15.96
C ASP A 353 4.72 -2.05 14.70
N MET A 354 4.51 -0.78 14.36
CA MET A 354 5.19 -0.13 13.22
C MET A 354 6.72 -0.21 13.33
N THR A 355 7.25 0.06 14.52
CA THR A 355 8.70 -0.01 14.80
C THR A 355 9.23 -1.44 14.65
N TYR A 356 8.55 -2.42 15.25
CA TYR A 356 8.99 -3.82 15.21
C TYR A 356 8.88 -4.40 13.79
N TYR A 357 7.71 -4.27 13.16
CA TYR A 357 7.44 -4.96 11.89
C TYR A 357 8.14 -4.30 10.69
N SER A 358 8.45 -3.00 10.71
CA SER A 358 9.25 -2.40 9.63
C SER A 358 10.67 -2.96 9.55
N ALA A 359 11.23 -3.40 10.68
CA ALA A 359 12.53 -4.08 10.74
C ALA A 359 12.45 -5.59 10.45
N LYS A 360 11.25 -6.19 10.47
CA LYS A 360 11.03 -7.63 10.23
C LYS A 360 10.52 -7.97 8.84
N ASN A 361 10.02 -7.00 8.08
CA ASN A 361 9.57 -7.24 6.72
C ASN A 361 10.74 -7.60 5.81
N SER A 362 10.52 -8.62 4.99
CA SER A 362 11.49 -9.11 4.03
C SER A 362 11.84 -8.00 3.01
N PRO A 363 13.12 -7.84 2.62
CA PRO A 363 13.51 -6.84 1.62
C PRO A 363 12.94 -7.14 0.23
N ASP A 364 12.63 -8.40 -0.06
CA ASP A 364 11.94 -8.93 -1.25
C ASP A 364 10.42 -9.14 -0.99
N GLY A 365 9.85 -8.35 -0.08
CA GLY A 365 8.40 -8.30 0.08
C GLY A 365 7.72 -7.54 -1.07
N PRO A 366 6.44 -7.84 -1.37
CA PRO A 366 5.72 -7.21 -2.46
C PRO A 366 5.47 -5.71 -2.24
N ALA A 367 5.37 -4.95 -3.34
CA ALA A 367 5.23 -3.48 -3.39
C ALA A 367 4.14 -2.88 -2.50
N MET A 368 3.10 -3.67 -2.23
CA MET A 368 1.91 -3.27 -1.49
C MET A 368 2.18 -2.98 0.01
N THR A 369 3.25 -3.55 0.58
CA THR A 369 3.56 -3.52 2.02
C THR A 369 3.78 -2.10 2.54
N TRP A 370 4.70 -1.37 1.94
CA TRP A 370 5.16 -0.07 2.46
C TRP A 370 4.13 1.03 2.32
N SER A 371 3.14 0.86 1.44
CA SER A 371 1.99 1.78 1.38
C SER A 371 1.19 1.79 2.68
N MET A 372 1.03 0.62 3.33
CA MET A 372 0.34 0.51 4.62
C MET A 372 1.17 1.14 5.74
N PHE A 373 2.49 0.98 5.69
CA PHE A 373 3.39 1.67 6.61
C PHE A 373 3.30 3.19 6.45
N ALA A 374 3.34 3.72 5.21
CA ALA A 374 3.23 5.15 4.97
C ALA A 374 1.89 5.73 5.44
N ILE A 375 0.78 4.99 5.26
CA ILE A 375 -0.55 5.41 5.72
C ILE A 375 -0.64 5.43 7.25
N ASN A 376 -0.15 4.38 7.91
CA ASN A 376 -0.15 4.31 9.37
C ASN A 376 0.77 5.37 9.98
N GLU A 377 1.99 5.51 9.45
CA GLU A 377 2.97 6.47 9.94
C GLU A 377 2.45 7.91 9.81
N ALA A 378 1.77 8.24 8.70
CA ALA A 378 1.14 9.54 8.52
C ALA A 378 0.10 9.89 9.61
N GLN A 379 -0.44 8.89 10.32
CA GLN A 379 -1.47 9.08 11.35
C GLN A 379 -0.92 8.86 12.77
N LEU A 380 0.17 8.12 12.93
CA LEU A 380 0.77 7.74 14.21
C LEU A 380 2.02 8.55 14.57
N GLN A 381 2.74 9.11 13.58
CA GLN A 381 3.98 9.84 13.83
C GLN A 381 3.69 11.11 14.65
N GLU A 382 4.33 11.24 15.81
CA GLU A 382 4.22 12.46 16.64
C GLU A 382 5.25 13.51 16.25
N GLN A 383 6.39 13.08 15.73
CA GLN A 383 7.51 13.91 15.30
C GLN A 383 8.20 13.28 14.08
N GLY A 384 9.02 14.08 13.39
CA GLY A 384 9.74 13.60 12.20
C GLY A 384 8.90 13.62 10.92
N CYS A 385 9.30 12.81 9.95
CA CYS A 385 8.76 12.78 8.59
C CYS A 385 8.86 11.39 7.94
N ALA A 386 8.93 10.32 8.74
CA ALA A 386 9.09 8.94 8.28
C ALA A 386 7.97 8.47 7.33
N ALA A 387 6.78 9.08 7.39
CA ALA A 387 5.72 8.83 6.40
C ALA A 387 6.18 9.07 4.94
N TYR A 388 7.09 10.04 4.71
CA TYR A 388 7.67 10.27 3.39
C TYR A 388 8.69 9.18 3.02
N THR A 389 9.51 8.74 3.97
CA THR A 389 10.46 7.63 3.75
C THR A 389 9.72 6.36 3.34
N TYR A 390 8.63 6.00 4.04
CA TYR A 390 7.82 4.83 3.67
C TYR A 390 7.12 5.00 2.32
N LEU A 391 6.69 6.22 1.95
CA LEU A 391 6.17 6.49 0.61
C LEU A 391 7.22 6.18 -0.46
N GLN A 392 8.43 6.70 -0.30
CA GLN A 392 9.53 6.47 -1.25
C GLN A 392 9.93 4.99 -1.29
N ARG A 393 9.99 4.33 -0.13
CA ARG A 393 10.27 2.88 0.00
C ARG A 393 9.23 2.00 -0.69
N GLY A 394 7.95 2.39 -0.63
CA GLY A 394 6.86 1.72 -1.33
C GLY A 394 6.72 2.08 -2.80
N LEU A 395 7.58 2.94 -3.32
CA LEU A 395 7.52 3.42 -4.69
C LEU A 395 8.78 3.03 -5.46
N TYR A 396 9.90 3.72 -5.21
CA TYR A 396 11.07 3.69 -6.10
C TYR A 396 11.68 2.30 -6.34
N PRO A 397 11.74 1.39 -5.35
CA PRO A 397 12.25 0.03 -5.60
C PRO A 397 11.40 -0.79 -6.58
N TYR A 398 10.11 -0.46 -6.71
CA TYR A 398 9.13 -1.28 -7.41
C TYR A 398 8.75 -0.73 -8.78
N ILE A 399 9.08 0.52 -9.10
CA ILE A 399 8.72 1.12 -10.39
C ILE A 399 9.75 0.76 -11.48
N ARG A 400 9.27 0.68 -12.73
CA ARG A 400 10.08 0.49 -13.93
C ARG A 400 9.80 1.61 -14.92
N GLU A 401 10.87 2.32 -15.31
CA GLU A 401 10.86 3.30 -16.40
C GLU A 401 10.74 2.62 -17.77
N PRO A 402 10.29 3.33 -18.83
CA PRO A 402 9.85 4.75 -18.85
C PRO A 402 8.35 4.93 -18.55
N PHE A 403 7.61 3.85 -18.39
CA PHE A 403 6.15 3.88 -18.21
C PHE A 403 5.71 3.90 -16.75
N PHE A 404 6.67 3.94 -15.81
CA PHE A 404 6.41 4.09 -14.38
C PHE A 404 5.49 2.97 -13.86
N GLN A 405 5.76 1.75 -14.34
CA GLN A 405 4.95 0.58 -14.02
C GLN A 405 5.44 -0.12 -12.75
N PHE A 406 4.52 -0.54 -11.88
CA PHE A 406 4.88 -1.34 -10.71
C PHE A 406 5.23 -2.78 -11.10
N SER A 407 6.37 -3.27 -10.62
CA SER A 407 6.64 -4.68 -10.39
C SER A 407 6.14 -5.06 -9.00
N GLU A 408 5.71 -6.30 -8.85
CA GLU A 408 5.39 -6.87 -7.54
C GLU A 408 6.62 -6.84 -6.63
N GLN A 409 7.78 -7.17 -7.19
CA GLN A 409 9.02 -7.35 -6.45
C GLN A 409 10.05 -6.27 -6.77
N VAL A 410 11.01 -6.13 -5.85
CA VAL A 410 12.15 -5.22 -6.03
C VAL A 410 13.04 -5.67 -7.19
N SER A 411 13.26 -6.98 -7.32
CA SER A 411 14.05 -7.59 -8.40
C SER A 411 13.12 -8.28 -9.39
N ASP A 412 13.40 -8.13 -10.69
CA ASP A 412 12.72 -8.89 -11.74
C ASP A 412 13.54 -10.13 -12.19
N ASP A 413 14.69 -10.38 -11.54
CA ASP A 413 15.56 -11.52 -11.87
C ASP A 413 14.90 -12.83 -11.41
N TRP A 414 14.62 -13.67 -12.39
CA TRP A 414 14.09 -15.03 -12.26
C TRP A 414 14.82 -15.89 -11.22
N HIS A 415 16.16 -15.83 -11.18
CA HIS A 415 16.96 -16.65 -10.29
C HIS A 415 16.82 -16.21 -8.83
N THR A 416 16.69 -14.90 -8.61
CA THR A 416 16.49 -14.34 -7.26
C THR A 416 15.06 -14.54 -6.76
N ASN A 417 14.08 -14.63 -7.67
CA ASN A 417 12.66 -14.84 -7.36
C ASN A 417 12.25 -16.33 -7.36
N GLN A 418 13.15 -17.21 -6.92
CA GLN A 418 12.89 -18.65 -6.74
C GLN A 418 12.33 -19.36 -8.00
N GLY A 419 12.73 -18.89 -9.19
CA GLY A 419 12.27 -19.45 -10.46
C GLY A 419 10.86 -19.00 -10.86
N THR A 420 10.48 -17.77 -10.52
CA THR A 420 9.25 -17.13 -11.00
C THR A 420 9.54 -15.69 -11.44
N HIS A 421 8.79 -15.20 -12.43
CA HIS A 421 8.80 -13.77 -12.75
C HIS A 421 7.78 -13.07 -11.83
N PRO A 422 8.12 -11.91 -11.25
CA PRO A 422 7.18 -11.15 -10.46
C PRO A 422 6.01 -10.68 -11.33
N ALA A 423 4.85 -10.44 -10.71
CA ALA A 423 3.75 -9.83 -11.44
C ALA A 423 4.14 -8.45 -11.98
N PHE A 424 3.91 -8.25 -13.29
CA PHE A 424 4.20 -6.99 -13.97
C PHE A 424 3.22 -6.78 -15.15
N PRO A 425 2.50 -5.65 -15.23
CA PRO A 425 2.38 -4.63 -14.19
C PRO A 425 1.60 -5.14 -12.98
N PHE A 426 1.98 -4.74 -11.77
CA PHE A 426 1.35 -5.13 -10.51
C PHE A 426 0.36 -4.07 -10.04
N LEU A 427 -0.94 -4.32 -10.23
CA LEU A 427 -1.99 -3.32 -9.97
C LEU A 427 -2.17 -3.02 -8.49
N THR A 428 -1.82 -3.98 -7.63
CA THR A 428 -1.91 -3.84 -6.18
C THR A 428 -0.97 -2.75 -5.68
N GLY A 429 0.21 -2.60 -6.31
CA GLY A 429 1.15 -1.50 -6.07
C GLY A 429 0.54 -0.13 -6.36
N TYR A 430 -0.10 0.05 -7.53
CA TYR A 430 -0.80 1.30 -7.86
C TYR A 430 -1.91 1.61 -6.85
N GLY A 431 -2.70 0.60 -6.47
CA GLY A 431 -3.76 0.72 -5.48
C GLY A 431 -3.25 1.20 -4.13
N GLY A 432 -2.24 0.51 -3.58
CA GLY A 432 -1.59 0.89 -2.33
C GLY A 432 -1.02 2.30 -2.36
N TYR A 433 -0.27 2.65 -3.40
CA TYR A 433 0.31 3.99 -3.57
C TYR A 433 -0.76 5.10 -3.52
N LEU A 434 -1.87 4.94 -4.25
CA LEU A 434 -2.96 5.93 -4.25
C LEU A 434 -3.63 6.11 -2.88
N GLN A 435 -3.60 5.09 -2.04
CA GLN A 435 -4.09 5.19 -0.67
C GLN A 435 -3.20 6.05 0.22
N ILE A 436 -1.89 6.13 -0.03
CA ILE A 436 -1.00 7.04 0.72
C ILE A 436 -1.51 8.49 0.61
N LEU A 437 -1.92 8.89 -0.59
CA LEU A 437 -2.47 10.23 -0.83
C LEU A 437 -3.90 10.37 -0.28
N THR A 438 -4.77 9.41 -0.57
CA THR A 438 -6.20 9.50 -0.28
C THR A 438 -6.60 9.06 1.13
N ARG A 439 -5.70 8.45 1.89
CA ARG A 439 -5.95 7.87 3.24
C ARG A 439 -4.83 8.16 4.23
N GLY A 440 -3.58 8.26 3.78
CA GLY A 440 -2.43 8.67 4.59
C GLY A 440 -2.45 10.18 4.84
N PHE A 441 -1.96 10.98 3.90
CA PHE A 441 -1.81 12.44 4.11
C PHE A 441 -3.12 13.20 4.35
N THR A 442 -4.24 12.71 3.83
CA THR A 442 -5.56 13.30 4.11
C THR A 442 -6.17 12.84 5.43
N GLY A 443 -5.74 11.68 5.95
CA GLY A 443 -6.42 10.98 7.04
C GLY A 443 -7.88 10.60 6.73
N PHE A 444 -8.31 10.62 5.47
CA PHE A 444 -9.73 10.43 5.13
C PHE A 444 -10.21 9.04 5.53
N ARG A 445 -11.28 8.98 6.33
CA ARG A 445 -12.03 7.76 6.66
C ARG A 445 -13.51 8.04 6.47
N ALA A 446 -14.25 7.15 5.82
CA ALA A 446 -15.70 7.32 5.71
C ALA A 446 -16.35 6.88 7.03
N GLN A 447 -17.26 7.68 7.56
CA GLN A 447 -18.11 7.32 8.70
C GLN A 447 -19.59 7.39 8.30
N GLU A 448 -20.49 6.83 9.10
CA GLU A 448 -21.93 6.79 8.78
C GLU A 448 -22.55 8.21 8.75
N ASP A 449 -22.07 9.07 9.64
CA ASP A 449 -22.59 10.40 9.93
C ASP A 449 -21.67 11.57 9.50
N ALA A 450 -20.39 11.31 9.23
CA ALA A 450 -19.42 12.35 8.93
C ALA A 450 -18.35 11.99 7.89
N PHE A 451 -17.94 13.02 7.14
CA PHE A 451 -16.75 13.03 6.30
C PHE A 451 -15.52 13.28 7.19
N PHE A 452 -14.93 12.20 7.73
CA PHE A 452 -13.81 12.31 8.66
C PHE A 452 -12.49 12.59 7.93
N MET A 453 -11.73 13.57 8.42
CA MET A 453 -10.44 13.98 7.86
C MET A 453 -9.44 14.21 9.00
N ASP A 454 -8.18 13.82 8.77
CA ASP A 454 -7.06 14.12 9.67
C ASP A 454 -5.81 14.46 8.81
N PRO A 455 -5.82 15.64 8.15
CA PRO A 455 -4.80 15.94 7.17
C PRO A 455 -3.47 16.28 7.85
N MET A 456 -2.36 15.94 7.23
CA MET A 456 -0.99 16.30 7.66
C MET A 456 -0.10 16.52 6.44
N MET A 457 1.02 17.24 6.60
CA MET A 457 2.01 17.38 5.53
C MET A 457 3.45 17.24 6.03
N VAL A 458 4.35 16.85 5.12
CA VAL A 458 5.80 16.69 5.34
C VAL A 458 6.57 17.76 4.55
N PRO A 459 7.74 18.24 5.06
CA PRO A 459 8.51 19.30 4.40
C PRO A 459 9.02 18.92 3.01
N GLN A 460 9.19 17.63 2.74
CA GLN A 460 9.71 17.09 1.47
C GLN A 460 8.76 17.29 0.29
N ILE A 461 7.49 17.64 0.55
CA ILE A 461 6.50 17.97 -0.48
C ILE A 461 6.06 19.43 -0.25
N PRO A 462 6.94 20.42 -0.52
CA PRO A 462 6.75 21.81 -0.08
C PRO A 462 5.54 22.50 -0.70
N GLU A 463 5.17 22.11 -1.91
CA GLU A 463 3.99 22.62 -2.62
C GLU A 463 2.68 21.96 -2.16
N GLY A 464 2.76 20.96 -1.30
CA GLY A 464 1.61 20.23 -0.81
C GLY A 464 1.02 19.23 -1.81
N ILE A 465 -0.12 18.65 -1.44
CA ILE A 465 -0.94 17.83 -2.33
C ILE A 465 -2.31 18.45 -2.59
N LYS A 466 -2.70 18.40 -3.86
CA LYS A 466 -4.05 18.57 -4.40
C LYS A 466 -4.85 17.24 -4.33
N ILE A 467 -6.12 17.14 -3.96
CA ILE A 467 -7.02 16.01 -4.33
C ILE A 467 -8.36 16.57 -4.80
N LYS A 468 -8.96 16.01 -5.86
CA LYS A 468 -10.06 16.64 -6.59
C LYS A 468 -11.14 15.61 -6.83
N GLY A 469 -12.37 15.99 -6.54
CA GLY A 469 -13.51 15.15 -6.85
C GLY A 469 -13.64 13.91 -5.95
N LEU A 470 -13.13 13.97 -4.73
CA LEU A 470 -13.36 12.94 -3.73
C LEU A 470 -14.86 12.90 -3.41
N LYS A 471 -15.48 11.72 -3.44
CA LYS A 471 -16.92 11.52 -3.30
C LYS A 471 -17.28 10.91 -1.96
N TYR A 472 -18.32 11.46 -1.33
CA TYR A 472 -18.89 10.94 -0.09
C TYR A 472 -20.35 11.39 0.04
N GLN A 473 -21.25 10.43 0.18
CA GLN A 473 -22.71 10.55 0.36
C GLN A 473 -23.35 11.56 -0.61
N GLY A 474 -22.99 11.45 -1.90
CA GLY A 474 -23.45 12.35 -2.96
C GLY A 474 -22.74 13.72 -3.03
N GLY A 475 -21.93 14.06 -2.03
CA GLY A 475 -21.05 15.22 -2.03
C GLY A 475 -19.78 15.00 -2.85
N VAL A 476 -19.23 16.08 -3.40
CA VAL A 476 -17.97 16.11 -4.14
C VAL A 476 -17.03 17.13 -3.50
N PHE A 477 -15.82 16.70 -3.16
CA PHE A 477 -14.88 17.48 -2.37
C PHE A 477 -13.54 17.64 -3.09
N ASP A 478 -13.00 18.86 -3.07
CA ASP A 478 -11.61 19.14 -3.40
C ASP A 478 -10.84 19.39 -2.09
N ILE A 479 -9.77 18.64 -1.88
CA ILE A 479 -8.91 18.73 -0.69
C ILE A 479 -7.59 19.34 -1.12
N LYS A 480 -7.12 20.36 -0.41
CA LYS A 480 -5.77 20.91 -0.54
C LYS A 480 -5.03 20.77 0.76
N ILE A 481 -3.85 20.20 0.75
CA ILE A 481 -3.00 20.07 1.94
C ILE A 481 -1.69 20.75 1.60
N GLY A 482 -1.43 21.91 2.20
CA GLY A 482 -0.15 22.60 2.09
C GLY A 482 0.66 22.47 3.39
N LEU A 483 1.86 23.04 3.43
CA LEU A 483 2.69 23.05 4.63
C LEU A 483 2.10 23.87 5.80
N GLU A 484 1.35 24.93 5.48
CA GLU A 484 0.76 25.83 6.48
C GLU A 484 -0.73 25.57 6.70
N ASN A 485 -1.48 25.35 5.60
CA ASN A 485 -2.93 25.29 5.63
C ASN A 485 -3.48 24.16 4.76
N SER A 486 -4.45 23.44 5.31
CA SER A 486 -5.26 22.43 4.64
C SER A 486 -6.66 23.00 4.40
N THR A 487 -7.20 22.83 3.19
CA THR A 487 -8.52 23.34 2.80
C THR A 487 -9.37 22.23 2.21
N ILE A 488 -10.57 22.04 2.75
CA ILE A 488 -11.57 21.08 2.30
C ILE A 488 -12.71 21.88 1.67
N THR A 489 -12.93 21.72 0.36
CA THR A 489 -13.95 22.50 -0.37
C THR A 489 -15.03 21.58 -0.91
N ARG A 490 -16.28 21.85 -0.57
CA ARG A 490 -17.42 21.13 -1.15
C ARG A 490 -17.84 21.78 -2.46
N LYS A 491 -17.78 21.04 -3.56
CA LYS A 491 -18.07 21.57 -4.90
C LYS A 491 -19.55 21.68 -5.20
N ARG A 492 -19.90 22.69 -6.02
CA ARG A 492 -21.14 22.70 -6.79
C ARG A 492 -21.04 21.61 -7.86
N SER A 493 -21.84 20.55 -7.76
CA SER A 493 -21.89 19.51 -8.80
C SER A 493 -22.64 20.05 -10.02
N SER A 494 -21.98 20.11 -11.17
CA SER A 494 -22.54 20.67 -12.41
C SER A 494 -23.02 19.60 -13.40
N GLY A 495 -23.39 18.38 -12.96
CA GLY A 495 -23.77 17.34 -13.92
C GLY A 495 -24.15 15.95 -13.40
N ALA A 496 -24.46 15.77 -12.11
CA ALA A 496 -25.07 14.52 -11.67
C ALA A 496 -26.59 14.65 -11.70
N SER A 497 -27.25 13.90 -12.58
CA SER A 497 -28.71 13.71 -12.64
C SER A 497 -29.28 12.94 -11.45
N GLY A 498 -28.59 12.92 -10.31
CA GLY A 498 -29.02 12.25 -9.09
C GLY A 498 -28.78 13.15 -7.89
N SER A 499 -29.87 13.61 -7.27
CA SER A 499 -30.05 13.81 -5.82
C SER A 499 -28.82 14.12 -4.95
N GLY A 500 -27.91 14.99 -5.35
CA GLY A 500 -26.89 15.52 -4.44
C GLY A 500 -27.62 16.33 -3.37
N THR A 501 -27.59 15.87 -2.12
CA THR A 501 -28.30 16.55 -1.04
C THR A 501 -27.74 17.97 -0.90
N LEU A 502 -28.58 18.98 -1.07
CA LEU A 502 -28.21 20.38 -0.84
C LEU A 502 -27.86 20.65 0.64
N SER A 503 -28.30 19.75 1.53
CA SER A 503 -27.99 19.77 2.95
C SER A 503 -26.49 19.77 3.21
N PRO A 504 -26.00 20.53 4.21
CA PRO A 504 -24.61 20.49 4.65
C PRO A 504 -24.14 19.06 4.97
N VAL A 505 -22.90 18.73 4.63
CA VAL A 505 -22.24 17.49 5.05
C VAL A 505 -21.38 17.82 6.27
N ILE A 506 -21.45 17.01 7.32
CA ILE A 506 -20.58 17.16 8.48
C ILE A 506 -19.17 16.71 8.10
N VAL A 507 -18.21 17.64 8.16
CA VAL A 507 -16.79 17.34 8.08
C VAL A 507 -16.26 17.22 9.51
N ARG A 508 -15.83 16.02 9.89
CA ARG A 508 -15.28 15.75 11.23
C ARG A 508 -13.77 15.79 11.17
N ILE A 509 -13.16 16.69 11.94
CA ILE A 509 -11.70 16.80 12.00
C ILE A 509 -11.16 16.00 13.17
N GLY A 510 -10.31 15.02 12.85
CA GLY A 510 -9.63 14.11 13.77
C GLY A 510 -8.29 14.65 14.30
N GLY A 511 -7.43 13.73 14.74
CA GLY A 511 -6.04 14.02 15.11
C GLY A 511 -5.82 14.63 16.49
N LYS A 512 -4.60 14.50 17.01
CA LYS A 512 -4.16 15.18 18.25
C LYS A 512 -3.82 16.66 18.01
N ALA A 513 -3.37 16.99 16.80
CA ALA A 513 -2.86 18.32 16.45
C ALA A 513 -3.95 19.37 16.17
N TYR A 514 -5.22 18.95 16.09
CA TYR A 514 -6.35 19.83 15.80
C TYR A 514 -7.25 20.06 17.00
N LYS A 515 -7.99 21.19 16.99
CA LYS A 515 -9.23 21.30 17.75
C LYS A 515 -10.28 20.41 17.08
N ARG A 516 -10.41 19.18 17.58
CA ARG A 516 -11.40 18.20 17.13
C ARG A 516 -12.80 18.81 17.12
N GLY A 517 -13.58 18.48 16.11
CA GLY A 517 -14.94 18.98 15.99
C GLY A 517 -15.62 18.63 14.68
N ASP A 518 -16.92 18.88 14.67
CA ASP A 518 -17.82 18.66 13.55
C ASP A 518 -18.15 20.01 12.90
N TYR A 519 -17.84 20.13 11.61
CA TYR A 519 -18.01 21.34 10.84
C TYR A 519 -19.02 21.08 9.70
N PRO A 520 -20.25 21.60 9.78
CA PRO A 520 -21.20 21.48 8.68
C PRO A 520 -20.68 22.30 7.48
N LEU A 521 -20.54 21.65 6.33
CA LEU A 521 -20.02 22.26 5.11
C LEU A 521 -21.08 22.25 4.00
N ALA A 522 -21.60 23.42 3.66
CA ALA A 522 -22.57 23.59 2.59
C ALA A 522 -21.91 23.58 1.20
N VAL A 523 -22.73 23.47 0.16
CA VAL A 523 -22.24 23.42 -1.22
C VAL A 523 -21.60 24.76 -1.61
N GLY A 524 -20.35 24.71 -2.06
CA GLY A 524 -19.55 25.89 -2.42
C GLY A 524 -18.73 26.48 -1.28
N GLU A 525 -18.87 25.96 -0.06
CA GLU A 525 -18.07 26.39 1.09
C GLU A 525 -16.74 25.63 1.19
N SER A 526 -15.80 26.26 1.88
CA SER A 526 -14.49 25.72 2.19
C SER A 526 -14.22 25.80 3.69
N LEU A 527 -13.70 24.72 4.26
CA LEU A 527 -13.13 24.68 5.60
C LEU A 527 -11.60 24.75 5.47
N THR A 528 -10.97 25.73 6.10
CA THR A 528 -9.51 25.86 6.16
C THR A 528 -9.01 25.61 7.57
N LEU A 529 -7.98 24.79 7.70
CA LEU A 529 -7.36 24.35 8.94
C LEU A 529 -5.85 24.60 8.85
N LYS A 530 -5.21 24.91 9.98
CA LYS A 530 -3.74 24.91 10.05
C LYS A 530 -3.22 23.49 9.91
N THR A 531 -2.31 23.22 8.99
CA THR A 531 -1.81 21.87 8.74
C THR A 531 -0.83 21.42 9.83
N PRO A 532 -1.05 20.25 10.46
CA PRO A 532 -0.09 19.58 11.32
C PRO A 532 1.19 19.25 10.58
N ARG A 533 2.29 19.50 11.26
CA ARG A 533 3.66 19.33 10.80
C ARG A 533 4.43 18.59 11.89
N PRO A 534 4.42 17.24 11.88
CA PRO A 534 5.14 16.46 12.88
C PRO A 534 6.62 16.83 12.96
N ASP A 535 7.23 17.19 11.83
CA ASP A 535 8.61 17.66 11.75
C ASP A 535 8.90 18.95 12.56
N LEU A 536 7.87 19.71 12.93
CA LEU A 536 7.99 20.90 13.80
C LEU A 536 7.68 20.60 15.27
N ASN A 537 7.30 19.37 15.62
CA ASN A 537 6.93 18.95 16.97
C ASN A 537 8.13 18.38 17.75
N GLY A 538 9.26 19.07 17.69
CA GLY A 538 10.50 18.59 18.31
C GLY A 538 11.21 17.50 17.51
N THR A 539 12.24 16.93 18.12
CA THR A 539 13.15 15.97 17.49
C THR A 539 13.38 14.77 18.40
N ILE A 540 13.60 13.58 17.82
CA ILE A 540 13.87 12.36 18.61
C ILE A 540 15.09 12.51 19.51
N ILE A 541 16.10 13.22 19.01
CA ILE A 541 17.28 13.65 19.76
C ILE A 541 17.15 15.16 19.91
N ALA A 542 17.01 15.64 21.14
CA ALA A 542 16.82 17.06 21.42
C ALA A 542 17.95 17.91 20.81
N GLY A 543 17.59 18.92 20.03
CA GLY A 543 18.55 19.80 19.35
C GLY A 543 19.03 19.32 17.98
N ASN A 544 18.55 18.16 17.48
CA ASN A 544 18.91 17.66 16.16
C ASN A 544 18.58 18.68 15.05
N LEU A 545 19.61 19.22 14.39
CA LEU A 545 19.50 20.16 13.28
C LEU A 545 19.20 19.50 11.93
N ALA A 546 19.44 18.19 11.82
CA ALA A 546 19.33 17.41 10.59
C ALA A 546 17.96 16.76 10.37
N GLN A 547 17.15 16.57 11.41
CA GLN A 547 15.84 15.91 11.29
C GLN A 547 14.97 16.60 10.22
N CYS A 548 14.47 15.82 9.28
CA CYS A 548 13.64 16.22 8.14
C CYS A 548 14.26 17.26 7.20
N ARG A 549 15.60 17.39 7.22
CA ARG A 549 16.33 18.23 6.28
C ARG A 549 16.56 17.55 4.93
N PRO A 550 16.78 18.33 3.86
CA PRO A 550 17.22 17.78 2.58
C PRO A 550 18.50 16.98 2.74
N ILE A 551 18.51 15.79 2.15
CA ILE A 551 19.63 14.86 2.19
C ILE A 551 19.80 14.21 0.80
N SER A 552 21.05 13.96 0.41
CA SER A 552 21.40 13.31 -0.85
C SER A 552 22.60 12.39 -0.69
N SER A 553 22.66 11.34 -1.51
CA SER A 553 23.82 10.48 -1.70
C SER A 553 24.05 10.29 -3.20
N GLU A 554 25.32 10.22 -3.61
CA GLU A 554 25.70 9.83 -4.98
C GLU A 554 25.86 8.31 -5.11
N ASP A 555 25.86 7.60 -3.98
CA ASP A 555 26.10 6.18 -3.90
C ASP A 555 24.81 5.38 -4.14
N LYS A 556 24.95 4.24 -4.82
CA LYS A 556 23.84 3.29 -4.95
C LYS A 556 23.49 2.73 -3.58
N CYS A 557 22.21 2.63 -3.31
CA CYS A 557 21.68 2.11 -2.04
C CYS A 557 21.07 0.72 -2.25
N VAL A 558 21.00 -0.06 -1.17
CA VAL A 558 20.14 -1.25 -1.12
C VAL A 558 18.70 -0.78 -1.36
N PRO A 559 17.94 -1.45 -2.24
CA PRO A 559 16.58 -1.00 -2.55
C PRO A 559 15.71 -0.86 -1.30
N GLY A 560 15.06 0.30 -1.17
CA GLY A 560 14.22 0.64 -0.02
C GLY A 560 14.97 1.22 1.19
N SER A 561 16.30 1.13 1.22
CA SER A 561 17.17 1.70 2.25
C SER A 561 17.74 3.05 1.82
N ILE A 562 16.86 4.02 1.62
CA ILE A 562 17.13 5.31 0.96
C ILE A 562 17.75 6.36 1.90
N PRO A 563 18.46 7.38 1.38
CA PRO A 563 19.09 8.43 2.18
C PRO A 563 18.16 9.12 3.18
N GLN A 564 16.89 9.35 2.82
CA GLN A 564 15.91 10.04 3.64
C GLN A 564 15.68 9.36 4.99
N ALA A 565 15.84 8.04 5.06
CA ALA A 565 15.71 7.28 6.30
C ALA A 565 16.66 7.78 7.39
N ALA A 566 17.88 8.21 7.04
CA ALA A 566 18.89 8.62 8.00
C ALA A 566 18.58 9.94 8.74
N VAL A 567 17.52 10.65 8.37
CA VAL A 567 17.13 11.93 9.00
C VAL A 567 15.62 12.06 9.17
N ASP A 568 14.87 10.98 9.06
CA ASP A 568 13.40 11.06 9.07
C ASP A 568 12.80 11.12 10.48
N GLY A 569 13.64 11.06 11.52
CA GLY A 569 13.19 11.06 12.91
C GLY A 569 12.58 9.73 13.33
N SER A 570 12.97 8.62 12.70
CA SER A 570 12.58 7.26 13.08
C SER A 570 13.81 6.37 13.25
N ASN A 571 13.79 5.53 14.29
CA ASN A 571 14.81 4.49 14.46
C ASN A 571 14.49 3.21 13.69
N ALA A 572 13.36 3.18 12.97
CA ALA A 572 12.81 1.97 12.36
C ALA A 572 13.12 1.85 10.85
N THR A 573 13.51 2.95 10.22
CA THR A 573 13.97 3.03 8.83
C THR A 573 15.49 3.11 8.80
N THR A 574 16.13 2.71 7.70
CA THR A 574 17.59 2.78 7.55
C THR A 574 18.00 3.18 6.14
N TRP A 575 19.05 3.97 6.03
CA TRP A 575 19.86 4.08 4.82
C TRP A 575 20.91 2.97 4.81
N GLN A 576 21.20 2.41 3.64
CA GLN A 576 22.26 1.41 3.48
C GLN A 576 22.87 1.49 2.07
N PRO A 577 24.19 1.75 1.93
CA PRO A 577 24.89 1.64 0.66
C PRO A 577 24.86 0.20 0.12
N LEU A 578 24.84 0.06 -1.20
CA LEU A 578 24.80 -1.24 -1.88
C LEU A 578 26.07 -2.06 -1.62
N THR A 579 27.19 -1.41 -1.30
CA THR A 579 28.49 -2.06 -1.11
C THR A 579 29.20 -1.52 0.14
N PRO A 580 30.18 -2.25 0.71
CA PRO A 580 30.93 -1.80 1.89
C PRO A 580 32.05 -0.80 1.59
N GLN A 581 32.14 -0.29 0.35
CA GLN A 581 33.09 0.76 0.01
C GLN A 581 32.68 2.09 0.66
N LEU A 582 33.59 3.07 0.64
CA LEU A 582 33.31 4.42 1.09
C LEU A 582 32.04 4.96 0.42
N ALA A 583 31.04 5.31 1.22
CA ALA A 583 29.79 5.90 0.78
C ALA A 583 29.46 7.10 1.66
N SER A 584 28.69 8.06 1.14
CA SER A 584 28.42 9.30 1.86
C SER A 584 26.99 9.80 1.73
N LEU A 585 26.54 10.44 2.81
CA LEU A 585 25.32 11.24 2.89
C LEU A 585 25.71 12.70 3.06
N THR A 586 25.09 13.59 2.29
CA THR A 586 25.22 15.03 2.46
C THR A 586 23.88 15.63 2.90
N ILE A 587 23.87 16.27 4.06
CA ILE A 587 22.71 16.90 4.70
C ILE A 587 22.83 18.42 4.53
N ASP A 588 21.80 19.08 3.99
CA ASP A 588 21.70 20.55 3.96
C ASP A 588 20.89 21.05 5.17
N LEU A 589 21.56 21.66 6.14
CA LEU A 589 20.92 22.25 7.33
C LEU A 589 20.06 23.49 6.98
N GLY A 590 20.11 23.97 5.73
CA GLY A 590 19.34 25.09 5.19
C GLY A 590 20.00 26.46 5.42
N SER A 591 20.81 26.58 6.48
CA SER A 591 21.61 27.75 6.81
C SER A 591 22.92 27.35 7.47
N ILE A 592 23.87 28.29 7.58
CA ILE A 592 25.09 28.06 8.37
C ILE A 592 24.69 27.94 9.84
N CYS A 593 24.97 26.78 10.44
CA CYS A 593 24.67 26.45 11.81
C CYS A 593 25.96 26.21 12.60
N ARG A 594 25.86 26.33 13.93
CA ARG A 594 26.91 25.91 14.86
C ARG A 594 26.76 24.42 15.11
N VAL A 595 27.78 23.65 14.77
CA VAL A 595 27.81 22.20 14.95
C VAL A 595 28.80 21.87 16.05
N SER A 596 28.29 21.27 17.11
CA SER A 596 29.02 20.93 18.34
C SER A 596 29.26 19.43 18.51
N GLY A 597 28.55 18.60 17.76
CA GLY A 597 28.73 17.16 17.78
C GLY A 597 27.79 16.42 16.86
N VAL A 598 27.86 15.10 16.93
CA VAL A 598 27.01 14.17 16.18
C VAL A 598 26.55 13.04 17.10
N SER A 599 25.29 12.62 16.94
CA SER A 599 24.78 11.37 17.49
C SER A 599 24.21 10.55 16.35
N ILE A 600 24.68 9.31 16.19
CA ILE A 600 24.30 8.44 15.08
C ILE A 600 23.73 7.16 15.66
N ASN A 601 22.54 6.79 15.20
CA ASN A 601 22.01 5.45 15.33
C ASN A 601 22.33 4.71 14.03
N TRP A 602 23.25 3.76 14.09
CA TRP A 602 23.65 2.89 12.99
C TRP A 602 22.62 1.80 12.69
N GLY A 603 21.59 1.60 13.53
CA GLY A 603 20.69 0.45 13.38
C GLY A 603 21.42 -0.87 13.63
N PRO A 604 21.12 -1.95 12.88
CA PRO A 604 21.68 -3.27 13.17
C PRO A 604 23.16 -3.43 12.80
N ILE A 605 23.68 -2.68 11.82
CA ILE A 605 24.99 -2.94 11.21
C ILE A 605 25.86 -1.67 11.24
N PRO A 606 26.75 -1.50 12.23
CA PRO A 606 27.71 -0.39 12.26
C PRO A 606 28.76 -0.44 11.14
N PRO A 607 29.29 0.72 10.69
CA PRO A 607 30.46 0.77 9.83
C PRO A 607 31.73 0.42 10.61
N LYS A 608 32.86 0.29 9.91
CA LYS A 608 34.18 0.16 10.56
C LYS A 608 34.76 1.54 10.87
N ALA A 609 34.61 2.48 9.94
CA ALA A 609 35.07 3.84 10.09
C ALA A 609 33.99 4.83 9.63
N PHE A 610 34.01 6.03 10.21
CA PHE A 610 33.21 7.13 9.70
C PHE A 610 33.91 8.47 9.86
N THR A 611 33.56 9.39 8.96
CA THR A 611 34.07 10.75 8.91
C THR A 611 32.90 11.73 8.84
N ILE A 612 32.96 12.79 9.64
CA ILE A 612 32.11 13.97 9.51
C ILE A 612 32.92 15.08 8.86
N SER A 613 32.36 15.68 7.82
CA SER A 613 32.94 16.83 7.15
C SER A 613 31.89 17.93 6.98
N GLY A 614 32.32 19.19 6.93
CA GLY A 614 31.43 20.34 6.83
C GLY A 614 31.87 21.35 5.78
N ARG A 615 30.91 22.07 5.22
CA ARG A 615 31.16 23.27 4.38
C ARG A 615 30.03 24.29 4.50
N ASN A 616 30.36 25.55 4.24
CA ASN A 616 29.41 26.66 4.31
C ASN A 616 28.67 26.92 2.99
N ASN A 617 29.31 26.61 1.86
CA ASN A 617 28.74 26.83 0.53
C ASN A 617 28.91 25.58 -0.34
N SER A 618 28.03 25.39 -1.34
CA SER A 618 28.01 24.22 -2.22
C SER A 618 29.25 24.12 -3.14
N GLU A 619 29.94 25.24 -3.37
CA GLU A 619 31.13 25.33 -4.23
C GLU A 619 32.44 25.04 -3.49
N CYS A 620 32.42 25.02 -2.15
CA CYS A 620 33.61 24.75 -1.36
C CYS A 620 33.84 23.24 -1.20
N GLU A 621 35.10 22.84 -1.06
CA GLU A 621 35.46 21.50 -0.62
C GLU A 621 34.99 21.26 0.81
N PHE A 622 34.70 20.00 1.13
CA PHE A 622 34.36 19.60 2.49
C PHE A 622 35.61 19.60 3.36
N ALA A 623 35.59 20.33 4.46
CA ALA A 623 36.62 20.27 5.48
C ALA A 623 36.30 19.13 6.46
N GLU A 624 37.27 18.27 6.74
CA GLU A 624 37.13 17.25 7.77
C GLU A 624 36.95 17.90 9.15
N ILE A 625 35.96 17.44 9.90
CA ILE A 625 35.66 17.87 11.27
C ILE A 625 36.07 16.77 12.26
N PHE A 626 35.73 15.53 11.94
CA PHE A 626 35.96 14.38 12.81
C PHE A 626 36.11 13.11 11.98
N MET A 627 37.00 12.21 12.41
CA MET A 627 37.18 10.89 11.83
C MET A 627 37.47 9.88 12.94
N THR A 628 36.90 8.68 12.81
CA THR A 628 37.28 7.53 13.64
C THR A 628 37.25 6.24 12.83
N GLU A 629 38.16 5.33 13.14
CA GLU A 629 38.21 3.96 12.62
C GLU A 629 37.83 2.91 13.68
N ASP A 630 37.42 3.37 14.87
CA ASP A 630 37.01 2.52 15.98
C ASP A 630 35.58 2.87 16.41
N ILE A 631 34.63 2.08 15.90
CA ILE A 631 33.20 2.21 16.20
C ILE A 631 32.78 1.04 17.08
N ALA A 632 32.47 1.33 18.34
CA ALA A 632 32.01 0.32 19.28
C ALA A 632 30.61 -0.21 18.93
N ILE A 633 30.41 -1.52 19.07
CA ILE A 633 29.10 -2.17 18.99
C ILE A 633 28.41 -1.97 20.35
N SER A 634 27.45 -1.04 20.41
CA SER A 634 26.72 -0.73 21.65
C SER A 634 25.62 -1.74 21.98
N GLU A 635 25.09 -2.45 20.98
CA GLU A 635 24.10 -3.53 21.15
C GLU A 635 24.67 -4.84 20.55
N PRO A 636 25.53 -5.56 21.29
CA PRO A 636 26.19 -6.76 20.78
C PRO A 636 25.21 -7.94 20.69
N TYR A 637 25.44 -8.80 19.69
CA TYR A 637 24.70 -10.05 19.57
C TYR A 637 25.02 -10.99 20.74
N LEU A 638 24.00 -11.33 21.54
CA LEU A 638 24.14 -12.16 22.75
C LEU A 638 23.94 -13.67 22.49
N GLY A 639 23.79 -14.07 21.24
CA GLY A 639 23.60 -15.48 20.86
C GLY A 639 22.17 -15.82 20.41
N PRO A 640 21.94 -17.08 19.97
CA PRO A 640 20.69 -17.49 19.33
C PRO A 640 19.45 -17.40 20.23
N GLU A 641 19.61 -17.65 21.54
CA GLU A 641 18.48 -17.58 22.47
C GLU A 641 18.00 -16.14 22.68
N ASP A 642 18.91 -15.16 22.65
CA ASP A 642 18.53 -13.76 22.66
C ASP A 642 17.80 -13.37 21.37
N ALA A 643 18.23 -13.89 20.21
CA ALA A 643 17.60 -13.63 18.91
C ALA A 643 16.13 -14.05 18.86
N LYS A 644 15.77 -15.15 19.54
CA LYS A 644 14.40 -15.67 19.65
C LYS A 644 13.49 -14.81 20.52
N ILE A 645 14.03 -13.89 21.33
CA ILE A 645 13.20 -13.00 22.15
C ILE A 645 12.52 -11.98 21.23
N VAL A 646 11.19 -11.98 21.26
CA VAL A 646 10.39 -10.97 20.57
C VAL A 646 10.45 -9.65 21.34
N ARG A 647 11.30 -8.73 20.87
CA ARG A 647 11.49 -7.38 21.43
C ARG A 647 11.89 -6.37 20.36
N ILE A 648 11.55 -5.10 20.59
CA ILE A 648 12.11 -4.00 19.78
C ILE A 648 13.57 -3.82 20.19
N ARG A 649 14.49 -4.03 19.25
CA ARG A 649 15.92 -3.90 19.52
C ARG A 649 16.36 -2.46 19.34
N PRO A 650 17.12 -1.88 20.30
CA PRO A 650 17.79 -0.62 20.04
C PRO A 650 18.81 -0.83 18.92
N GLY A 651 19.04 0.20 18.11
CA GLY A 651 20.13 0.19 17.15
C GLY A 651 21.47 0.45 17.84
N ASN A 652 22.55 0.03 17.18
CA ASN A 652 23.89 0.41 17.59
C ASN A 652 24.05 1.92 17.45
N SER A 653 24.60 2.57 18.47
CA SER A 653 24.67 4.04 18.49
C SER A 653 26.03 4.55 18.89
N THR A 654 26.31 5.77 18.47
CA THR A 654 27.55 6.48 18.75
C THR A 654 27.24 7.95 18.96
N MET A 655 27.87 8.58 19.94
CA MET A 655 27.75 10.00 20.20
C MET A 655 29.13 10.59 20.42
N TYR A 656 29.47 11.61 19.65
CA TYR A 656 30.72 12.35 19.77
C TYR A 656 30.45 13.84 19.81
N LEU A 657 31.01 14.51 20.82
CA LEU A 657 31.09 15.96 20.88
C LEU A 657 32.44 16.37 20.33
N PHE A 658 32.45 17.38 19.46
CA PHE A 658 33.66 17.90 18.86
C PHE A 658 34.42 18.77 19.87
N GLU A 659 35.74 18.84 19.72
CA GLU A 659 36.59 19.66 20.60
C GLU A 659 36.28 21.15 20.42
N GLU A 660 35.92 21.56 19.21
CA GLU A 660 35.54 22.91 18.85
C GLU A 660 34.15 22.95 18.21
N ILE A 661 33.52 24.13 18.25
CA ILE A 661 32.25 24.37 17.55
C ILE A 661 32.56 24.77 16.11
N HIS A 662 32.12 23.97 15.16
CA HIS A 662 32.31 24.21 13.74
C HIS A 662 31.12 24.99 13.15
N GLN A 663 31.35 25.76 12.09
CA GLN A 663 30.28 26.36 11.31
C GLN A 663 30.12 25.59 10.01
N ALA A 664 28.92 25.08 9.75
CA ALA A 664 28.62 24.37 8.52
C ALA A 664 27.15 24.58 8.13
N ARG A 665 26.89 24.64 6.82
CA ARG A 665 25.54 24.50 6.25
C ARG A 665 25.33 23.08 5.74
N PHE A 666 26.30 22.56 5.01
CA PHE A 666 26.27 21.19 4.50
C PHE A 666 27.16 20.33 5.38
N VAL A 667 26.60 19.25 5.93
CA VAL A 667 27.33 18.26 6.72
C VAL A 667 27.33 16.95 5.94
N ARG A 668 28.51 16.35 5.78
CA ARG A 668 28.68 15.07 5.12
C ARG A 668 29.06 14.02 6.14
N LEU A 669 28.27 12.94 6.20
CA LEU A 669 28.63 11.70 6.88
C LEU A 669 29.18 10.75 5.81
N SER A 670 30.44 10.35 5.93
CA SER A 670 31.04 9.31 5.11
C SER A 670 31.27 8.07 5.97
N ILE A 671 30.86 6.90 5.48
CA ILE A 671 31.02 5.62 6.18
C ILE A 671 31.83 4.66 5.33
N GLU A 672 32.68 3.86 5.96
CA GLU A 672 33.48 2.84 5.29
C GLU A 672 33.44 1.50 6.02
N GLY A 673 33.33 0.43 5.23
CA GLY A 673 33.28 -0.94 5.71
C GLY A 673 31.97 -1.30 6.40
N THR A 674 31.89 -2.55 6.83
CA THR A 674 30.76 -3.11 7.57
C THR A 674 31.25 -4.03 8.69
N GLN A 675 30.65 -3.90 9.86
CA GLN A 675 30.85 -4.82 10.98
C GLN A 675 29.89 -6.02 10.95
N GLY A 676 28.85 -6.01 10.09
CA GLY A 676 27.90 -7.11 9.95
C GLY A 676 28.51 -8.36 9.29
N ASP A 677 27.92 -9.54 9.50
CA ASP A 677 28.45 -10.80 8.96
C ASP A 677 28.46 -10.84 7.43
N ASP A 678 27.43 -10.27 6.79
CA ASP A 678 27.41 -10.04 5.36
C ASP A 678 28.40 -8.93 4.97
N LYS A 679 29.39 -9.30 4.16
CA LYS A 679 30.42 -8.39 3.64
C LYS A 679 30.14 -7.92 2.20
N SER A 680 28.96 -8.22 1.66
CA SER A 680 28.56 -7.79 0.31
C SER A 680 27.90 -6.42 0.29
N THR A 681 27.26 -6.00 1.39
CA THR A 681 26.54 -4.72 1.53
C THR A 681 27.22 -3.75 2.50
N GLY A 682 26.86 -2.48 2.42
CA GLY A 682 27.36 -1.43 3.32
C GLY A 682 26.75 -1.49 4.73
N ALA A 683 27.28 -0.68 5.63
CA ALA A 683 26.71 -0.47 6.96
C ALA A 683 25.39 0.31 6.90
N THR A 684 24.58 0.19 7.94
CA THR A 684 23.28 0.88 8.06
C THR A 684 23.40 2.19 8.83
N VAL A 685 22.51 3.12 8.53
CA VAL A 685 22.31 4.36 9.30
C VAL A 685 20.81 4.56 9.48
N ALA A 686 20.33 4.40 10.71
CA ALA A 686 18.94 4.60 11.07
C ALA A 686 18.62 6.08 11.31
N GLU A 687 19.49 6.80 12.03
CA GLU A 687 19.30 8.24 12.26
C GLU A 687 20.66 8.92 12.45
N VAL A 688 20.79 10.13 11.90
CA VAL A 688 21.90 11.05 12.13
C VAL A 688 21.37 12.33 12.75
N ALA A 689 21.79 12.60 13.97
CA ALA A 689 21.56 13.86 14.65
C ALA A 689 22.80 14.75 14.63
N ILE A 690 22.64 15.95 14.09
CA ILE A 690 23.66 17.02 14.11
C ILE A 690 23.30 17.98 15.26
N LEU A 691 24.22 18.18 16.21
CA LEU A 691 23.98 18.87 17.49
C LEU A 691 24.49 20.30 17.53
#